data_AF-A0A7I4YJ62-F1
#
_entry.id   AF-A0A7I4YJ62-F1
#
_cell.length_a   1.000
_cell.length_b   1.000
_cell.length_c   1.000
_cell.angle_alpha   90.00
_cell.angle_beta   90.00
_cell.angle_gamma   90.00
#
_symmetry.space_group_name_H-M   'P 1'
#
loop_
_entity.id
_entity.type
_entity.pdbx_description
1 polymer ?
#
loop_
_entity_poly.entity_id
_entity_poly.type
_entity_poly.pdbx_seq_one_letter_code
_entity_poly.pdbx_strand_id
1 'polypeptide(L)'
;MKRRSYASPLLIVIIFSILFATCQISPEGAPKKYPVNESHPLNEQTRECFFKGENRYFSASKDDCFYVYGKMTGDNYELPMFYQILNFTGCIVMATLNKLKKIPLGSIMSLTGNTDFCEYKYSLMVYGNSNLEKIYFSKSMVIKQEEVFIRANEKLRRDQVFNAPFAVDIGSPYDCTMEMAMKRNDCTALVGDLAYKGEEGEKKHVWKQIGKVYGTITIDDISDSDLDTLIKLTVDGWQPRIVRIVNNYRLRNMAAILKMEVTGPKPHFWFHNNTSICRIVDVRKKVEANVESQISWNESCLVRCRGGTVSEAYLSRLDSLCNTIDGKLILRNLNGLPPNIGKLAQIVKISGCLEVSSNYGVPDFSFLPNLEEIEANDKEDDAAILVGGNRKFKAEGLNALKRIRGDVLIYTMKESEVPHETRMRLKEITQGRVLFSNDVCKGGEVSEQYLAKLSDFCLVIVGDLILRGLKEIPKGFEKLKKVVIIRGSLIVEGNTAIKDLSFLKRLEYISNPGAEQPSLKVAANENFVLNGLKSIQRIHGDVYVSTRKETDVPSFWKSYIKGATDGKTTFLVEGETTAQPEKVKQDETIGELARDSTTSVAHDTEPHRNIVESKHSSNFRQQHNSVYSRKQFISWFCTIGCAGYLQTSSNARV
;
A
#
# COMPACT_ATOMS: atom_id res chain seq x y z
N MET A 1 8.88 -36.10 -62.63
CA MET A 1 10.29 -36.43 -62.32
C MET A 1 10.46 -36.53 -60.81
N LYS A 2 11.27 -37.50 -60.40
CA LYS A 2 11.59 -37.94 -59.03
C LYS A 2 11.81 -36.79 -58.02
N ARG A 3 11.25 -36.92 -56.81
CA ARG A 3 12.01 -37.22 -55.57
C ARG A 3 11.05 -37.45 -54.40
N ARG A 4 11.16 -38.66 -53.82
CA ARG A 4 10.59 -39.06 -52.53
C ARG A 4 11.33 -38.32 -51.42
N SER A 5 10.62 -37.81 -50.42
CA SER A 5 11.16 -37.50 -49.10
C SER A 5 10.36 -38.27 -48.07
N TYR A 6 11.00 -39.27 -47.48
CA TYR A 6 10.47 -40.06 -46.37
C TYR A 6 10.62 -39.25 -45.09
N ALA A 7 9.50 -38.88 -44.47
CA ALA A 7 9.48 -38.44 -43.09
C ALA A 7 9.73 -39.67 -42.20
N SER A 8 10.79 -39.59 -41.39
CA SER A 8 11.25 -40.65 -40.50
C SER A 8 10.33 -40.76 -39.26
N PRO A 9 9.88 -41.96 -38.87
CA PRO A 9 9.03 -42.17 -37.70
C PRO A 9 9.83 -42.22 -36.39
N LEU A 10 10.78 -41.29 -36.21
CA LEU A 10 11.67 -41.24 -35.03
C LEU A 10 11.34 -40.11 -34.04
N LEU A 11 10.32 -39.29 -34.31
CA LEU A 11 9.97 -38.15 -33.45
C LEU A 11 8.74 -38.35 -32.55
N ILE A 12 8.00 -39.46 -32.71
CA ILE A 12 6.79 -39.75 -31.90
C ILE A 12 7.13 -40.60 -30.66
N VAL A 13 8.28 -41.27 -30.63
CA VAL A 13 8.71 -42.07 -29.46
C VAL A 13 9.36 -41.21 -28.37
N ILE A 14 9.91 -40.02 -28.70
CA ILE A 14 10.57 -39.16 -27.69
C ILE A 14 9.56 -38.35 -26.85
N ILE A 15 8.34 -38.10 -27.36
CA ILE A 15 7.30 -37.41 -26.57
C ILE A 15 6.58 -38.38 -25.60
N PHE A 16 6.58 -39.69 -25.88
CA PHE A 16 6.03 -40.69 -24.94
C PHE A 16 7.03 -41.18 -23.89
N SER A 17 8.35 -41.05 -24.12
CA SER A 17 9.38 -41.41 -23.12
C SER A 17 9.72 -40.28 -22.14
N ILE A 18 9.31 -39.03 -22.40
CA ILE A 18 9.47 -37.91 -21.44
C ILE A 18 8.23 -37.80 -20.51
N LEU A 19 7.14 -38.50 -20.80
CA LEU A 19 5.93 -38.57 -19.97
C LEU A 19 5.86 -39.78 -19.02
N PHE A 20 6.83 -40.70 -19.08
CA PHE A 20 6.95 -41.85 -18.14
C PHE A 20 8.25 -41.87 -17.33
N ALA A 21 9.00 -40.77 -17.32
CA ALA A 21 9.86 -40.43 -16.19
C ALA A 21 9.00 -39.74 -15.12
N THR A 22 7.90 -40.38 -14.73
CA THR A 22 7.19 -40.06 -13.49
C THR A 22 8.16 -40.34 -12.36
N CYS A 23 8.71 -39.25 -11.81
CA CYS A 23 8.94 -39.07 -10.40
C CYS A 23 8.77 -40.36 -9.58
N GLN A 24 9.83 -41.15 -9.44
CA GLN A 24 10.08 -41.78 -8.15
C GLN A 24 10.46 -40.65 -7.19
N ILE A 25 9.47 -39.82 -6.84
CA ILE A 25 9.47 -39.17 -5.55
C ILE A 25 9.41 -40.35 -4.60
N SER A 26 10.57 -40.69 -4.02
CA SER A 26 10.60 -41.44 -2.77
C SER A 26 9.52 -40.81 -1.87
N PRO A 27 8.55 -41.56 -1.34
CA PRO A 27 7.54 -40.98 -0.47
C PRO A 27 8.20 -40.53 0.84
N GLU A 28 8.91 -39.40 0.80
CA GLU A 28 9.12 -38.53 1.94
C GLU A 28 7.74 -38.06 2.37
N GLY A 29 7.17 -38.72 3.38
CA GLY A 29 5.94 -38.24 4.01
C GLY A 29 4.83 -39.26 4.19
N ALA A 30 5.08 -40.58 4.14
CA ALA A 30 4.23 -41.44 4.95
C ALA A 30 4.50 -41.04 6.42
N PRO A 31 3.51 -40.51 7.17
CA PRO A 31 3.74 -40.10 8.55
C PRO A 31 4.29 -41.29 9.30
N LYS A 32 5.46 -41.12 9.97
CA LYS A 32 6.02 -42.16 10.83
C LYS A 32 4.93 -42.51 11.83
N LYS A 33 4.33 -43.68 11.66
CA LYS A 33 3.28 -44.15 12.55
C LYS A 33 3.96 -44.58 13.83
N TYR A 34 3.96 -43.69 14.82
CA TYR A 34 4.43 -44.03 16.16
C TYR A 34 3.51 -45.13 16.72
N PRO A 35 4.06 -46.06 17.52
CA PRO A 35 3.32 -47.21 18.04
C PRO A 35 2.25 -46.85 19.07
N VAL A 36 2.30 -45.61 19.58
CA VAL A 36 1.35 -45.02 20.52
C VAL A 36 0.97 -43.61 20.10
N ASN A 37 -0.23 -43.18 20.50
CA ASN A 37 -0.74 -41.83 20.28
C ASN A 37 -1.77 -41.48 21.37
N GLU A 38 -2.39 -40.30 21.28
CA GLU A 38 -3.35 -39.83 22.27
C GLU A 38 -4.57 -40.77 22.42
N SER A 39 -5.04 -41.36 21.32
CA SER A 39 -6.15 -42.34 21.35
C SER A 39 -5.73 -43.74 21.80
N HIS A 40 -4.44 -44.09 21.68
CA HIS A 40 -3.86 -45.36 22.07
C HIS A 40 -2.60 -45.12 22.90
N PRO A 41 -2.75 -44.72 24.18
CA PRO A 41 -1.65 -44.12 24.95
C PRO A 41 -0.65 -45.13 25.54
N LEU A 42 -0.89 -46.44 25.37
CA LEU A 42 -0.06 -47.52 25.89
C LEU A 42 -0.04 -48.69 24.89
N ASN A 43 1.14 -49.25 24.68
CA ASN A 43 1.34 -50.56 24.08
C ASN A 43 1.97 -51.48 25.13
N GLU A 44 1.17 -52.38 25.68
CA GLU A 44 1.59 -53.28 26.77
C GLU A 44 2.70 -54.24 26.36
N GLN A 45 2.76 -54.66 25.10
CA GLN A 45 3.76 -55.63 24.60
C GLN A 45 5.14 -55.02 24.50
N THR A 46 5.23 -53.77 24.02
CA THR A 46 6.49 -53.07 23.80
C THR A 46 6.86 -52.13 24.95
N ARG A 47 5.98 -51.97 25.95
CA ARG A 47 6.15 -51.02 27.07
C ARG A 47 6.32 -49.57 26.57
N GLU A 48 5.69 -49.24 25.44
CA GLU A 48 5.71 -47.92 24.82
C GLU A 48 4.50 -47.10 25.24
N CYS A 49 4.69 -45.81 25.49
CA CYS A 49 3.68 -44.97 26.11
C CYS A 49 3.66 -43.57 25.50
N PHE A 50 2.46 -43.07 25.19
CA PHE A 50 2.25 -41.66 24.89
C PHE A 50 1.98 -40.89 26.18
N PHE A 51 2.62 -39.74 26.37
CA PHE A 51 2.42 -38.91 27.55
C PHE A 51 2.54 -37.42 27.26
N LYS A 52 1.52 -36.65 27.63
CA LYS A 52 1.52 -35.19 27.55
C LYS A 52 0.93 -34.62 28.84
N GLY A 53 1.77 -34.08 29.71
CA GLY A 53 1.31 -33.52 30.99
C GLY A 53 2.38 -33.40 32.06
N GLU A 54 1.93 -33.20 33.30
CA GLU A 54 2.80 -33.05 34.47
C GLU A 54 3.24 -34.38 35.05
N ASN A 55 4.49 -34.46 35.51
CA ASN A 55 5.13 -35.70 35.97
C ASN A 55 4.35 -36.49 37.04
N ARG A 56 3.70 -35.84 38.00
CA ARG A 56 2.86 -36.51 39.02
C ARG A 56 1.79 -37.42 38.43
N TYR A 57 1.29 -37.09 37.24
CA TYR A 57 0.27 -37.89 36.56
C TYR A 57 0.86 -39.06 35.78
N PHE A 58 2.17 -39.07 35.54
CA PHE A 58 2.86 -40.22 34.98
C PHE A 58 2.84 -41.40 35.97
N SER A 59 3.08 -41.14 37.27
CA SER A 59 3.02 -42.13 38.37
C SER A 59 1.71 -42.91 38.43
N ALA A 60 0.60 -42.20 38.25
CA ALA A 60 -0.70 -42.70 38.69
C ALA A 60 -1.27 -43.78 37.76
N SER A 61 -0.60 -44.10 36.66
CA SER A 61 -1.19 -44.94 35.59
C SER A 61 -0.24 -45.86 34.83
N LYS A 62 1.09 -45.81 35.08
CA LYS A 62 2.07 -46.26 34.06
C LYS A 62 3.41 -46.79 34.63
N ASP A 63 3.36 -47.69 35.62
CA ASP A 63 4.56 -48.35 36.23
C ASP A 63 5.41 -49.19 35.25
N ASP A 64 4.97 -49.33 34.01
CA ASP A 64 5.52 -50.24 33.00
C ASP A 64 6.02 -49.52 31.73
N CYS A 65 6.22 -48.20 31.77
CA CYS A 65 6.62 -47.43 30.59
C CYS A 65 8.15 -47.25 30.49
N PHE A 66 8.78 -47.96 29.56
CA PHE A 66 10.21 -47.82 29.30
C PHE A 66 10.54 -46.86 28.15
N TYR A 67 9.61 -46.72 27.19
CA TYR A 67 9.76 -45.88 26.00
C TYR A 67 8.62 -44.87 25.96
N VAL A 68 8.94 -43.59 26.13
CA VAL A 68 7.96 -42.51 26.24
C VAL A 68 8.00 -41.62 25.00
N TYR A 69 6.82 -41.30 24.46
CA TYR A 69 6.62 -40.37 23.36
C TYR A 69 5.74 -39.21 23.84
N GLY A 70 6.19 -37.97 23.72
CA GLY A 70 5.37 -36.82 24.11
C GLY A 70 6.10 -35.67 24.79
N LYS A 71 5.42 -35.00 25.72
CA LYS A 71 5.92 -33.83 26.47
C LYS A 71 5.69 -34.04 27.96
N MET A 72 6.77 -34.05 28.72
CA MET A 72 6.71 -34.15 30.18
C MET A 72 7.11 -32.82 30.81
N THR A 73 6.23 -32.24 31.61
CA THR A 73 6.53 -31.06 32.43
C THR A 73 6.75 -31.48 33.88
N GLY A 74 7.84 -31.02 34.49
CA GLY A 74 8.08 -31.24 35.91
C GLY A 74 7.08 -30.51 36.78
N ASP A 75 6.94 -30.98 38.02
CA ASP A 75 6.14 -30.37 39.07
C ASP A 75 6.96 -30.25 40.37
N ASN A 76 6.40 -29.58 41.37
CA ASN A 76 7.09 -29.29 42.64
C ASN A 76 7.18 -30.50 43.60
N TYR A 77 7.00 -31.73 43.14
CA TYR A 77 7.19 -32.92 43.97
C TYR A 77 8.67 -33.28 44.12
N GLU A 78 9.02 -33.86 45.28
CA GLU A 78 10.43 -34.02 45.70
C GLU A 78 11.27 -34.97 44.82
N LEU A 79 10.63 -35.86 44.06
CA LEU A 79 11.32 -36.85 43.23
C LEU A 79 10.63 -36.98 41.88
N PRO A 80 11.24 -36.43 40.80
CA PRO A 80 10.82 -36.77 39.46
C PRO A 80 11.06 -38.26 39.21
N MET A 81 10.00 -39.03 38.92
CA MET A 81 10.13 -40.46 38.64
C MET A 81 10.64 -40.72 37.23
N PHE A 82 11.94 -40.48 37.02
CA PHE A 82 12.61 -40.87 35.77
C PHE A 82 13.15 -42.31 35.82
N TYR A 83 13.21 -42.94 37.00
CA TYR A 83 13.98 -44.18 37.24
C TYR A 83 13.65 -45.37 36.33
N GLN A 84 12.47 -45.39 35.71
CA GLN A 84 12.03 -46.47 34.81
C GLN A 84 12.11 -46.09 33.33
N ILE A 85 12.26 -44.81 32.99
CA ILE A 85 12.25 -44.37 31.59
C ILE A 85 13.64 -44.60 31.00
N LEU A 86 13.71 -45.47 29.98
CA LEU A 86 14.94 -45.72 29.22
C LEU A 86 15.06 -44.75 28.04
N ASN A 87 14.00 -44.59 27.26
CA ASN A 87 14.01 -43.75 26.07
C ASN A 87 12.86 -42.75 26.08
N PHE A 88 13.15 -41.51 25.69
CA PHE A 88 12.16 -40.45 25.60
C PHE A 88 12.26 -39.75 24.24
N THR A 89 11.17 -39.76 23.47
CA THR A 89 11.05 -39.08 22.17
C THR A 89 10.08 -37.91 22.32
N GLY A 90 10.57 -36.68 22.18
CA GLY A 90 9.82 -35.46 22.44
C GLY A 90 10.61 -34.51 23.34
N CYS A 91 10.03 -34.02 24.44
CA CYS A 91 10.76 -33.15 25.36
C CYS A 91 10.40 -33.32 26.85
N ILE A 92 11.38 -32.98 27.71
CA ILE A 92 11.25 -32.88 29.16
C ILE A 92 11.53 -31.43 29.57
N VAL A 93 10.60 -30.81 30.29
CA VAL A 93 10.68 -29.41 30.73
C VAL A 93 10.58 -29.31 32.25
N MET A 94 11.66 -28.92 32.91
CA MET A 94 11.77 -28.69 34.35
C MET A 94 11.94 -27.19 34.60
N ALA A 95 10.83 -26.48 34.72
CA ALA A 95 10.80 -25.02 34.77
C ALA A 95 10.21 -24.50 36.08
N THR A 96 10.88 -23.53 36.73
CA THR A 96 10.34 -22.79 37.90
C THR A 96 9.93 -23.67 39.09
N LEU A 97 10.63 -24.77 39.31
CA LEU A 97 10.33 -25.75 40.37
C LEU A 97 11.12 -25.41 41.64
N ASN A 98 10.59 -24.50 42.45
CA ASN A 98 11.27 -23.96 43.63
C ASN A 98 11.58 -25.02 44.71
N LYS A 99 10.91 -26.18 44.73
CA LYS A 99 11.21 -27.25 45.70
C LYS A 99 12.26 -28.25 45.20
N LEU A 100 12.57 -28.23 43.91
CA LEU A 100 13.41 -29.22 43.27
C LEU A 100 14.89 -28.96 43.58
N LYS A 101 15.53 -29.91 44.28
CA LYS A 101 16.97 -29.85 44.58
C LYS A 101 17.84 -30.68 43.65
N LYS A 102 17.28 -31.75 43.06
CA LYS A 102 18.01 -32.72 42.25
C LYS A 102 17.16 -33.19 41.07
N ILE A 103 17.77 -33.36 39.90
CA ILE A 103 17.12 -33.98 38.73
C ILE A 103 17.83 -35.31 38.41
N PRO A 104 17.17 -36.46 38.61
CA PRO A 104 17.78 -37.77 38.38
C PRO A 104 17.49 -38.32 36.96
N LEU A 105 18.19 -37.84 35.92
CA LEU A 105 18.08 -38.37 34.54
C LEU A 105 18.99 -39.60 34.29
N GLY A 106 19.49 -40.24 35.36
CA GLY A 106 20.50 -41.30 35.27
C GLY A 106 20.00 -42.61 34.65
N SER A 107 18.68 -42.82 34.59
CA SER A 107 18.03 -43.99 33.94
C SER A 107 17.79 -43.79 32.45
N ILE A 108 17.73 -42.55 31.96
CA ILE A 108 17.42 -42.25 30.57
C ILE A 108 18.67 -42.52 29.71
N MET A 109 18.55 -43.50 28.82
CA MET A 109 19.54 -43.88 27.84
C MET A 109 19.47 -43.05 26.55
N SER A 110 18.29 -42.56 26.17
CA SER A 110 18.13 -41.71 24.98
C SER A 110 17.07 -40.64 25.19
N LEU A 111 17.36 -39.41 24.81
CA LEU A 111 16.39 -38.30 24.74
C LEU A 111 16.52 -37.61 23.38
N THR A 112 15.49 -37.76 22.57
CA THR A 112 15.50 -37.32 21.16
C THR A 112 14.37 -36.33 20.94
N GLY A 113 14.69 -35.14 20.45
CA GLY A 113 13.70 -34.13 20.08
C GLY A 113 12.72 -34.61 19.01
N ASN A 114 11.44 -34.25 19.16
CA ASN A 114 10.42 -34.55 18.17
C ASN A 114 9.31 -33.49 18.18
N THR A 115 9.18 -32.76 17.08
CA THR A 115 8.25 -31.62 16.95
C THR A 115 6.78 -32.03 16.90
N ASP A 116 6.46 -33.28 16.56
CA ASP A 116 5.08 -33.79 16.59
C ASP A 116 4.59 -33.96 18.04
N PHE A 117 5.53 -34.20 18.95
CA PHE A 117 5.28 -34.46 20.37
C PHE A 117 5.53 -33.25 21.27
N CYS A 118 6.46 -32.39 20.86
CA CYS A 118 6.82 -31.21 21.60
C CYS A 118 7.19 -30.06 20.66
N GLU A 119 6.51 -28.94 20.81
CA GLU A 119 6.70 -27.74 20.01
C GLU A 119 8.05 -27.03 20.25
N TYR A 120 8.83 -27.48 21.24
CA TYR A 120 10.13 -26.90 21.56
C TYR A 120 11.25 -27.46 20.67
N LYS A 121 12.20 -26.60 20.31
CA LYS A 121 13.45 -26.97 19.63
C LYS A 121 14.41 -27.77 20.53
N TYR A 122 14.15 -27.78 21.84
CA TYR A 122 14.95 -28.48 22.84
C TYR A 122 14.24 -29.75 23.30
N SER A 123 14.98 -30.85 23.43
CA SER A 123 14.49 -32.10 24.02
C SER A 123 14.62 -32.10 25.54
N LEU A 124 15.54 -31.30 26.10
CA LEU A 124 15.65 -31.07 27.54
C LEU A 124 15.71 -29.57 27.86
N MET A 125 14.81 -29.10 28.73
CA MET A 125 14.81 -27.73 29.22
C MET A 125 14.80 -27.72 30.76
N VAL A 126 15.79 -27.07 31.37
CA VAL A 126 15.90 -26.94 32.83
C VAL A 126 16.20 -25.49 33.18
N TYR A 127 15.21 -24.75 33.66
CA TYR A 127 15.42 -23.34 33.98
C TYR A 127 14.58 -22.82 35.16
N GLY A 128 15.07 -21.76 35.80
CA GLY A 128 14.32 -21.07 36.85
C GLY A 128 14.14 -21.86 38.15
N ASN A 129 14.86 -22.97 38.34
CA ASN A 129 14.74 -23.79 39.54
C ASN A 129 15.69 -23.24 40.63
N SER A 130 15.17 -22.33 41.45
CA SER A 130 15.97 -21.56 42.44
C SER A 130 16.76 -22.44 43.43
N ASN A 131 16.22 -23.59 43.80
CA ASN A 131 16.86 -24.52 44.74
C ASN A 131 17.57 -25.71 44.09
N LEU A 132 17.66 -25.75 42.76
CA LEU A 132 18.31 -26.85 42.06
C LEU A 132 19.81 -26.81 42.29
N GLU A 133 20.33 -27.89 42.85
CA GLU A 133 21.74 -28.04 43.19
C GLU A 133 22.44 -29.06 42.30
N LYS A 134 21.75 -30.09 41.79
CA LYS A 134 22.40 -31.19 41.06
C LYS A 134 21.56 -31.74 39.92
N ILE A 135 22.21 -32.08 38.81
CA ILE A 135 21.60 -32.83 37.70
C ILE A 135 22.47 -34.07 37.46
N TYR A 136 21.83 -35.24 37.38
CA TYR A 136 22.51 -36.51 37.15
C TYR A 136 22.08 -37.07 35.79
N PHE A 137 23.00 -37.10 34.83
CA PHE A 137 22.80 -37.77 33.55
C PHE A 137 23.29 -39.23 33.59
N SER A 138 22.86 -40.04 32.63
CA SER A 138 23.55 -41.29 32.33
C SER A 138 24.79 -41.03 31.48
N LYS A 139 25.92 -41.66 31.81
CA LYS A 139 27.17 -41.56 31.02
C LYS A 139 26.99 -42.04 29.58
N SER A 140 26.05 -42.96 29.35
CA SER A 140 25.75 -43.53 28.04
C SER A 140 24.52 -42.89 27.38
N MET A 141 24.02 -41.77 27.93
CA MET A 141 22.85 -41.11 27.38
C MET A 141 23.13 -40.58 25.97
N VAL A 142 22.23 -40.85 25.03
CA VAL A 142 22.26 -40.27 23.68
C VAL A 142 21.36 -39.04 23.66
N ILE A 143 21.98 -37.87 23.56
CA ILE A 143 21.31 -36.57 23.40
C ILE A 143 22.27 -35.59 22.73
N LYS A 144 21.74 -34.74 21.84
CA LYS A 144 22.53 -33.72 21.16
C LYS A 144 22.66 -32.46 22.02
N GLN A 145 23.83 -31.84 22.04
CA GLN A 145 24.10 -30.67 22.87
C GLN A 145 23.16 -29.50 22.53
N GLU A 146 22.86 -29.29 21.26
CA GLU A 146 21.97 -28.25 20.76
C GLU A 146 20.49 -28.46 21.15
N GLU A 147 20.11 -29.65 21.61
CA GLU A 147 18.77 -29.95 22.10
C GLU A 147 18.64 -29.78 23.63
N VAL A 148 19.71 -29.34 24.32
CA VAL A 148 19.73 -29.14 25.77
C VAL A 148 19.78 -27.65 26.12
N PHE A 149 18.86 -27.21 26.98
CA PHE A 149 18.81 -25.86 27.49
C PHE A 149 18.80 -25.84 29.02
N ILE A 150 19.87 -25.35 29.64
CA ILE A 150 19.99 -25.24 31.11
C ILE A 150 20.40 -23.81 31.46
N ARG A 151 19.52 -23.00 32.05
CA ARG A 151 19.82 -21.58 32.39
C ARG A 151 19.03 -21.08 33.59
N ALA A 152 19.46 -19.97 34.20
CA ALA A 152 18.74 -19.30 35.29
C ALA A 152 18.39 -20.22 36.49
N ASN A 153 19.27 -21.16 36.86
CA ASN A 153 19.13 -22.00 38.05
C ASN A 153 20.12 -21.49 39.12
N GLU A 154 19.63 -20.71 40.09
CA GLU A 154 20.46 -19.85 40.95
C GLU A 154 21.55 -20.57 41.75
N LYS A 155 21.26 -21.77 42.26
CA LYS A 155 22.22 -22.58 43.05
C LYS A 155 23.02 -23.59 42.24
N LEU A 156 22.62 -23.86 41.00
CA LEU A 156 23.28 -24.84 40.15
C LEU A 156 24.63 -24.28 39.67
N ARG A 157 25.65 -25.11 39.72
CA ARG A 157 27.00 -24.84 39.21
C ARG A 157 27.39 -25.92 38.21
N ARG A 158 28.37 -25.61 37.35
CA ARG A 158 28.74 -26.46 36.21
C ARG A 158 29.29 -27.82 36.67
N ASP A 159 30.05 -27.83 37.77
CA ASP A 159 30.60 -29.01 38.43
C ASP A 159 29.54 -29.88 39.15
N GLN A 160 28.31 -29.37 39.27
CA GLN A 160 27.18 -30.11 39.86
C GLN A 160 26.29 -30.77 38.81
N VAL A 161 26.68 -30.69 37.54
CA VAL A 161 26.07 -31.44 36.44
C VAL A 161 26.91 -32.69 36.19
N PHE A 162 26.44 -33.82 36.68
CA PHE A 162 27.18 -35.07 36.69
C PHE A 162 26.89 -35.91 35.45
N ASN A 163 27.95 -36.53 34.90
CA ASN A 163 27.89 -37.51 33.82
C ASN A 163 27.25 -37.02 32.50
N ALA A 164 27.18 -35.70 32.26
CA ALA A 164 26.65 -35.19 30.99
C ALA A 164 27.51 -35.67 29.81
N PRO A 165 26.91 -36.27 28.77
CA PRO A 165 27.64 -36.76 27.59
C PRO A 165 27.99 -35.64 26.59
N PHE A 166 27.82 -34.37 26.97
CA PHE A 166 28.01 -33.18 26.15
C PHE A 166 28.68 -32.06 26.96
N ALA A 167 29.16 -31.01 26.28
CA ALA A 167 29.69 -29.83 26.96
C ALA A 167 28.55 -29.05 27.64
N VAL A 168 28.52 -29.06 28.98
CA VAL A 168 27.47 -28.41 29.77
C VAL A 168 27.55 -26.89 29.65
N ASP A 169 26.49 -26.27 29.16
CA ASP A 169 26.24 -24.82 29.26
C ASP A 169 25.11 -24.57 30.27
N ILE A 170 25.43 -23.90 31.38
CA ILE A 170 24.44 -23.50 32.40
C ILE A 170 24.02 -22.02 32.28
N GLY A 171 24.46 -21.34 31.22
CA GLY A 171 24.23 -19.92 30.99
C GLY A 171 25.12 -18.99 31.81
N SER A 172 24.72 -17.71 31.82
CA SER A 172 25.39 -16.62 32.53
C SER A 172 24.77 -16.42 33.92
N PRO A 173 25.54 -15.96 34.94
CA PRO A 173 24.97 -15.56 36.23
C PRO A 173 23.97 -14.39 36.13
N TYR A 174 23.97 -13.67 34.99
CA TYR A 174 23.06 -12.57 34.66
C TYR A 174 21.80 -13.02 33.90
N ASP A 175 21.67 -14.33 33.61
CA ASP A 175 20.43 -14.91 33.06
C ASP A 175 19.45 -15.14 34.21
N CYS A 176 18.29 -14.49 34.15
CA CYS A 176 17.31 -14.45 35.23
C CYS A 176 15.93 -14.93 34.77
N THR A 177 15.13 -15.47 35.68
CA THR A 177 13.67 -15.48 35.47
C THR A 177 13.10 -14.08 35.74
N MET A 178 11.84 -13.84 35.37
CA MET A 178 11.17 -12.58 35.72
C MET A 178 11.16 -12.33 37.23
N GLU A 179 10.90 -13.36 38.04
CA GLU A 179 10.90 -13.25 39.51
C GLU A 179 12.28 -12.87 40.09
N MET A 180 13.35 -13.39 39.49
CA MET A 180 14.72 -13.03 39.87
C MET A 180 15.04 -11.58 39.49
N ALA A 181 14.68 -11.17 38.28
CA ALA A 181 14.96 -9.82 37.76
C ALA A 181 14.14 -8.71 38.46
N MET A 182 13.04 -9.05 39.12
CA MET A 182 12.33 -8.12 40.01
C MET A 182 13.09 -7.86 41.33
N LYS A 183 13.96 -8.77 41.74
CA LYS A 183 14.75 -8.67 42.99
C LYS A 183 16.19 -8.23 42.74
N ARG A 184 16.64 -8.30 41.49
CA ARG A 184 18.03 -8.11 41.06
C ARG A 184 18.09 -7.13 39.89
N ASN A 185 19.03 -6.18 39.96
CA ASN A 185 19.26 -5.18 38.92
C ASN A 185 20.41 -5.52 37.97
N ASP A 186 21.12 -6.64 38.22
CA ASP A 186 22.25 -7.10 37.40
C ASP A 186 21.84 -8.05 36.26
N CYS A 187 20.54 -8.37 36.15
CA CYS A 187 20.02 -9.24 35.12
C CYS A 187 20.10 -8.59 33.73
N THR A 188 20.75 -9.26 32.77
CA THR A 188 20.87 -8.78 31.38
C THR A 188 19.95 -9.54 30.42
N ALA A 189 19.55 -10.76 30.80
CA ALA A 189 18.67 -11.61 30.00
C ALA A 189 17.57 -12.25 30.85
N LEU A 190 16.39 -12.42 30.24
CA LEU A 190 15.29 -13.17 30.84
C LEU A 190 15.16 -14.56 30.21
N VAL A 191 14.76 -15.54 31.02
CA VAL A 191 14.54 -16.92 30.60
C VAL A 191 13.11 -17.33 30.95
N GLY A 192 12.32 -17.78 29.96
CA GLY A 192 10.97 -18.24 30.19
C GLY A 192 9.99 -18.02 29.03
N ASP A 193 8.78 -18.55 29.21
CA ASP A 193 7.60 -18.09 28.49
C ASP A 193 7.03 -16.88 29.25
N LEU A 194 7.39 -15.68 28.79
CA LEU A 194 7.18 -14.41 29.48
C LEU A 194 5.90 -13.72 29.01
N ALA A 195 5.26 -12.97 29.92
CA ALA A 195 4.12 -12.12 29.60
C ALA A 195 4.45 -10.65 29.86
N TYR A 196 4.03 -9.78 28.94
CA TYR A 196 4.03 -8.32 29.07
C TYR A 196 2.57 -7.85 29.07
N LYS A 197 2.03 -7.53 30.24
CA LYS A 197 0.59 -7.26 30.47
C LYS A 197 0.31 -5.87 31.05
N GLY A 198 -0.88 -5.32 30.77
CA GLY A 198 -1.22 -3.93 31.04
C GLY A 198 -1.32 -3.50 32.50
N GLU A 199 -1.65 -4.42 33.43
CA GLU A 199 -1.69 -4.13 34.88
C GLU A 199 -0.30 -4.25 35.54
N GLU A 200 0.71 -4.78 34.83
CA GLU A 200 2.04 -5.04 35.39
C GLU A 200 2.99 -3.83 35.26
N GLY A 201 2.50 -2.63 35.63
CA GLY A 201 3.32 -1.42 35.69
C GLY A 201 4.61 -1.63 36.52
N GLU A 202 4.53 -2.50 37.53
CA GLU A 202 5.66 -2.90 38.36
C GLU A 202 6.76 -3.64 37.60
N LYS A 203 6.48 -4.40 36.53
CA LYS A 203 7.51 -5.15 35.79
C LYS A 203 8.09 -4.37 34.62
N LYS A 204 7.52 -3.21 34.28
CA LYS A 204 7.95 -2.40 33.12
C LYS A 204 9.41 -1.95 33.23
N HIS A 205 9.90 -1.68 34.44
CA HIS A 205 11.31 -1.33 34.65
C HIS A 205 12.26 -2.48 34.29
N VAL A 206 11.86 -3.74 34.54
CA VAL A 206 12.63 -4.92 34.14
C VAL A 206 12.71 -5.02 32.62
N TRP A 207 11.59 -4.84 31.91
CA TRP A 207 11.61 -4.89 30.44
C TRP A 207 12.51 -3.83 29.80
N LYS A 208 12.68 -2.66 30.45
CA LYS A 208 13.57 -1.60 29.96
C LYS A 208 15.06 -1.90 30.12
N GLN A 209 15.45 -2.69 31.12
CA GLN A 209 16.86 -3.04 31.38
C GLN A 209 17.33 -4.27 30.59
N ILE A 210 16.40 -5.17 30.23
CA ILE A 210 16.74 -6.45 29.61
C ILE A 210 17.00 -6.28 28.12
N GLY A 211 18.16 -6.77 27.67
CA GLY A 211 18.54 -6.78 26.25
C GLY A 211 18.17 -8.07 25.53
N LYS A 212 17.96 -9.18 26.26
CA LYS A 212 17.76 -10.50 25.67
C LYS A 212 16.69 -11.33 26.37
N VAL A 213 15.92 -12.10 25.61
CA VAL A 213 15.01 -13.14 26.11
C VAL A 213 15.38 -14.48 25.49
N TYR A 214 15.51 -15.51 26.33
CA TYR A 214 15.52 -16.90 25.91
C TYR A 214 14.15 -17.50 26.21
N GLY A 215 13.35 -17.70 25.16
CA GLY A 215 11.99 -18.23 25.26
C GLY A 215 10.97 -17.44 24.45
N THR A 216 9.73 -17.37 24.93
CA THR A 216 8.66 -16.68 24.20
C THR A 216 8.13 -15.47 24.96
N ILE A 217 7.51 -14.54 24.23
CA ILE A 217 6.93 -13.33 24.79
C ILE A 217 5.47 -13.25 24.36
N THR A 218 4.58 -13.02 25.32
CA THR A 218 3.17 -12.74 25.08
C THR A 218 2.86 -11.31 25.53
N ILE A 219 2.58 -10.43 24.57
CA ILE A 219 2.17 -9.04 24.75
C ILE A 219 0.64 -9.03 24.72
N ASP A 220 0.02 -8.89 25.89
CA ASP A 220 -1.41 -9.13 26.08
C ASP A 220 -2.06 -8.02 26.91
N ASP A 221 -3.11 -7.40 26.36
CA ASP A 221 -3.88 -6.33 26.98
C ASP A 221 -3.01 -5.22 27.61
N ILE A 222 -2.04 -4.70 26.86
CA ILE A 222 -1.16 -3.65 27.38
C ILE A 222 -1.87 -2.29 27.41
N SER A 223 -1.53 -1.50 28.42
CA SER A 223 -2.02 -0.12 28.55
C SER A 223 -1.29 0.86 27.62
N ASP A 224 -0.11 0.48 27.13
CA ASP A 224 0.74 1.29 26.25
C ASP A 224 0.17 1.42 24.83
N SER A 225 0.38 2.60 24.23
CA SER A 225 0.04 2.86 22.84
C SER A 225 1.10 2.38 21.84
N ASP A 226 2.26 1.96 22.33
CA ASP A 226 3.42 1.56 21.54
C ASP A 226 4.21 0.43 22.22
N LEU A 227 5.15 -0.14 21.48
CA LEU A 227 6.05 -1.21 21.95
C LEU A 227 7.49 -0.70 22.17
N ASP A 228 7.70 0.60 22.39
CA ASP A 228 9.05 1.17 22.44
C ASP A 228 9.87 0.62 23.62
N THR A 229 9.19 0.15 24.68
CA THR A 229 9.84 -0.55 25.80
C THR A 229 10.60 -1.81 25.36
N LEU A 230 10.20 -2.43 24.23
CA LEU A 230 10.77 -3.68 23.73
C LEU A 230 11.66 -3.47 22.49
N ILE A 231 11.95 -2.22 22.09
CA ILE A 231 12.52 -1.86 20.79
C ILE A 231 13.93 -2.40 20.51
N LYS A 232 14.70 -2.76 21.55
CA LYS A 232 16.08 -3.28 21.42
C LYS A 232 16.19 -4.75 21.85
N LEU A 233 15.05 -5.43 21.95
CA LEU A 233 15.03 -6.77 22.51
C LEU A 233 15.48 -7.80 21.47
N THR A 234 16.46 -8.62 21.85
CA THR A 234 16.80 -9.85 21.14
C THR A 234 16.03 -11.01 21.75
N VAL A 235 15.32 -11.80 20.96
CA VAL A 235 14.51 -12.93 21.43
C VAL A 235 14.98 -14.21 20.75
N ASP A 236 15.58 -15.10 21.52
CA ASP A 236 15.91 -16.46 21.08
C ASP A 236 14.81 -17.42 21.51
N GLY A 237 13.87 -17.64 20.59
CA GLY A 237 12.69 -18.46 20.80
C GLY A 237 12.96 -19.95 20.69
N TRP A 238 12.29 -20.71 21.56
CA TRP A 238 12.33 -22.16 21.55
C TRP A 238 11.15 -22.84 20.87
N GLN A 239 10.07 -22.12 20.56
CA GLN A 239 8.90 -22.67 19.87
C GLN A 239 8.39 -21.67 18.82
N PRO A 240 7.58 -22.11 17.83
CA PRO A 240 6.91 -21.20 16.91
C PRO A 240 6.05 -20.16 17.64
N ARG A 241 5.79 -19.03 16.98
CA ARG A 241 5.07 -17.87 17.53
C ARG A 241 5.79 -17.32 18.77
N ILE A 242 7.06 -17.00 18.56
CA ILE A 242 7.99 -16.53 19.58
C ILE A 242 7.47 -15.24 20.24
N VAL A 243 6.97 -14.29 19.46
CA VAL A 243 6.35 -13.06 19.95
C VAL A 243 4.87 -13.05 19.59
N ARG A 244 4.02 -13.17 20.60
CA ARG A 244 2.57 -13.18 20.49
C ARG A 244 2.04 -11.82 20.90
N ILE A 245 1.30 -11.14 20.02
CA ILE A 245 0.70 -9.83 20.26
C ILE A 245 -0.80 -10.00 20.19
N VAL A 246 -1.46 -9.96 21.35
CA VAL A 246 -2.87 -10.33 21.48
C VAL A 246 -3.70 -9.36 22.31
N ASN A 247 -4.96 -9.17 21.94
CA ASN A 247 -5.95 -8.41 22.73
C ASN A 247 -5.51 -6.97 23.06
N ASN A 248 -4.64 -6.34 22.25
CA ASN A 248 -4.14 -5.00 22.56
C ASN A 248 -5.03 -3.92 21.92
N TYR A 249 -6.08 -3.52 22.63
CA TYR A 249 -7.04 -2.51 22.15
C TYR A 249 -6.53 -1.07 22.23
N ARG A 250 -5.40 -0.81 22.89
CA ARG A 250 -4.78 0.53 23.00
C ARG A 250 -3.52 0.69 22.16
N LEU A 251 -2.93 -0.43 21.74
CA LEU A 251 -1.71 -0.46 20.95
C LEU A 251 -1.97 0.11 19.56
N ARG A 252 -1.34 1.25 19.27
CA ARG A 252 -1.42 1.93 17.97
C ARG A 252 -0.13 1.75 17.18
N ASN A 253 1.02 1.81 17.84
CA ASN A 253 2.34 1.77 17.22
C ASN A 253 3.08 0.45 17.45
N MET A 254 3.40 -0.26 16.38
CA MET A 254 4.22 -1.48 16.47
C MET A 254 5.54 -1.37 15.70
N ALA A 255 5.98 -0.15 15.35
CA ALA A 255 7.22 0.05 14.60
C ALA A 255 8.45 -0.50 15.33
N ALA A 256 8.39 -0.65 16.66
CA ALA A 256 9.46 -1.25 17.44
C ALA A 256 9.78 -2.70 17.01
N ILE A 257 8.80 -3.43 16.47
CA ILE A 257 9.00 -4.81 15.95
C ILE A 257 10.06 -4.85 14.85
N LEU A 258 10.19 -3.78 14.05
CA LEU A 258 11.19 -3.68 12.98
C LEU A 258 12.64 -3.65 13.50
N LYS A 259 12.82 -3.43 14.81
CA LYS A 259 14.13 -3.35 15.46
C LYS A 259 14.38 -4.50 16.43
N MET A 260 13.40 -5.37 16.63
CA MET A 260 13.58 -6.60 17.41
C MET A 260 14.33 -7.61 16.57
N GLU A 261 15.30 -8.29 17.18
CA GLU A 261 15.98 -9.44 16.58
C GLU A 261 15.32 -10.70 17.14
N VAL A 262 14.66 -11.50 16.28
CA VAL A 262 13.96 -12.71 16.72
C VAL A 262 14.53 -13.92 15.98
N THR A 263 15.06 -14.88 16.73
CA THR A 263 15.65 -16.12 16.21
C THR A 263 14.91 -17.32 16.78
N GLY A 264 14.85 -18.42 16.02
CA GLY A 264 14.19 -19.66 16.44
C GLY A 264 13.19 -20.19 15.40
N PRO A 265 12.34 -21.15 15.79
CA PRO A 265 11.38 -21.76 14.89
C PRO A 265 10.36 -20.75 14.34
N LYS A 266 10.11 -20.79 13.03
CA LYS A 266 9.09 -19.96 12.35
C LYS A 266 7.67 -20.52 12.55
N PRO A 267 6.61 -19.70 12.43
CA PRO A 267 6.64 -18.24 12.27
C PRO A 267 7.07 -17.54 13.57
N HIS A 268 7.80 -16.41 13.46
CA HIS A 268 8.33 -15.71 14.63
C HIS A 268 7.27 -14.89 15.38
N PHE A 269 6.37 -14.26 14.64
CA PHE A 269 5.34 -13.39 15.19
C PHE A 269 3.95 -13.99 15.02
N TRP A 270 3.06 -13.65 15.94
CA TRP A 270 1.64 -14.00 15.83
C TRP A 270 0.77 -12.88 16.37
N PHE A 271 -0.24 -12.50 15.58
CA PHE A 271 -1.15 -11.38 15.88
C PHE A 271 -2.57 -11.88 16.00
N HIS A 272 -3.28 -11.46 17.05
CA HIS A 272 -4.70 -11.77 17.20
C HIS A 272 -5.43 -10.69 17.98
N ASN A 273 -6.61 -10.28 17.51
CA ASN A 273 -7.51 -9.37 18.24
C ASN A 273 -6.86 -8.03 18.69
N ASN A 274 -6.16 -7.34 17.77
CA ASN A 274 -5.53 -6.03 18.05
C ASN A 274 -6.19 -4.93 17.20
N THR A 275 -7.34 -4.43 17.62
CA THR A 275 -8.24 -3.60 16.78
C THR A 275 -7.80 -2.14 16.59
N SER A 276 -6.78 -1.67 17.31
CA SER A 276 -6.38 -0.26 17.33
C SER A 276 -5.05 0.02 16.63
N ILE A 277 -4.43 -1.00 16.04
CA ILE A 277 -3.12 -0.84 15.38
C ILE A 277 -3.29 0.12 14.20
N CYS A 278 -2.50 1.20 14.22
CA CYS A 278 -2.63 2.30 13.30
C CYS A 278 -1.24 2.84 12.92
N ARG A 279 -0.90 2.72 11.63
CA ARG A 279 0.32 3.29 11.04
C ARG A 279 0.10 3.68 9.59
N ILE A 280 1.00 4.49 9.05
CA ILE A 280 1.06 4.78 7.61
C ILE A 280 1.49 3.57 6.79
N VAL A 281 1.07 3.54 5.52
CA VAL A 281 1.24 2.39 4.61
C VAL A 281 2.68 1.90 4.49
N ASP A 282 3.67 2.80 4.44
CA ASP A 282 5.09 2.41 4.36
C ASP A 282 5.51 1.56 5.58
N VAL A 283 5.15 2.00 6.78
CA VAL A 283 5.44 1.26 8.01
C VAL A 283 4.68 -0.06 8.04
N ARG A 284 3.43 -0.10 7.56
CA ARG A 284 2.64 -1.35 7.49
C ARG A 284 3.33 -2.40 6.63
N LYS A 285 3.70 -2.02 5.39
CA LYS A 285 4.39 -2.91 4.45
C LYS A 285 5.70 -3.43 5.03
N LYS A 286 6.48 -2.57 5.71
CA LYS A 286 7.72 -2.98 6.39
C LYS A 286 7.45 -3.97 7.52
N VAL A 287 6.43 -3.72 8.34
CA VAL A 287 6.07 -4.61 9.45
C VAL A 287 5.62 -5.97 8.91
N GLU A 288 4.69 -6.00 7.96
CA GLU A 288 4.18 -7.25 7.36
C GLU A 288 5.27 -8.06 6.66
N ALA A 289 6.20 -7.39 5.96
CA ALA A 289 7.36 -8.05 5.36
C ALA A 289 8.29 -8.65 6.43
N ASN A 290 8.48 -7.97 7.57
CA ASN A 290 9.31 -8.46 8.67
C ASN A 290 8.65 -9.60 9.45
N VAL A 291 7.32 -9.58 9.61
CA VAL A 291 6.59 -10.56 10.41
C VAL A 291 6.09 -11.77 9.60
N GLU A 292 6.28 -11.76 8.28
CA GLU A 292 5.84 -12.80 7.35
C GLU A 292 4.35 -13.16 7.51
N SER A 293 3.51 -12.19 7.91
CA SER A 293 2.08 -12.39 8.16
C SER A 293 1.28 -11.11 7.89
N GLN A 294 0.01 -11.29 7.51
CA GLN A 294 -0.92 -10.18 7.33
C GLN A 294 -1.43 -9.70 8.69
N ILE A 295 -1.48 -8.39 8.87
CA ILE A 295 -1.97 -7.77 10.10
C ILE A 295 -3.27 -7.03 9.78
N SER A 296 -4.25 -7.12 10.68
CA SER A 296 -5.44 -6.28 10.59
C SER A 296 -5.09 -4.87 11.06
N TRP A 297 -5.09 -3.91 10.14
CA TRP A 297 -4.82 -2.50 10.42
C TRP A 297 -6.13 -1.72 10.55
N ASN A 298 -6.18 -0.81 11.51
CA ASN A 298 -7.28 0.11 11.67
C ASN A 298 -7.08 1.33 10.76
N GLU A 299 -7.96 1.49 9.77
CA GLU A 299 -7.91 2.62 8.83
C GLU A 299 -8.53 3.91 9.39
N SER A 300 -9.35 3.82 10.44
CA SER A 300 -10.09 4.98 10.98
C SER A 300 -9.19 6.06 11.57
N CYS A 301 -7.94 5.73 11.85
CA CYS A 301 -6.95 6.66 12.39
C CYS A 301 -6.21 7.46 11.32
N LEU A 302 -6.30 7.06 10.04
CA LEU A 302 -5.65 7.78 8.97
C LEU A 302 -6.42 9.06 8.71
N VAL A 303 -5.68 10.15 8.52
CA VAL A 303 -6.28 11.48 8.39
C VAL A 303 -6.21 11.98 6.95
N ARG A 304 -7.22 12.77 6.58
CA ARG A 304 -7.21 13.57 5.37
C ARG A 304 -6.53 14.90 5.66
N CYS A 305 -5.60 15.32 4.81
CA CYS A 305 -4.92 16.60 4.93
C CYS A 305 -5.25 17.50 3.77
N ARG A 306 -5.25 18.81 4.03
CA ARG A 306 -5.43 19.79 2.98
C ARG A 306 -4.28 19.76 1.98
N GLY A 307 -4.61 19.85 0.69
CA GLY A 307 -3.66 20.11 -0.38
C GLY A 307 -3.00 21.48 -0.25
N GLY A 308 -1.95 21.69 -1.04
CA GLY A 308 -1.20 22.94 -1.08
C GLY A 308 0.06 22.81 -1.91
N THR A 309 0.84 23.89 -1.92
CA THR A 309 2.16 23.91 -2.55
C THR A 309 3.20 23.24 -1.66
N VAL A 310 3.85 22.21 -2.20
CA VAL A 310 4.89 21.45 -1.52
C VAL A 310 6.09 22.35 -1.28
N SER A 311 6.30 22.67 -0.02
CA SER A 311 7.38 23.47 0.53
C SER A 311 7.85 22.83 1.82
N GLU A 312 8.99 23.25 2.35
CA GLU A 312 9.44 22.80 3.67
C GLU A 312 8.39 23.07 4.77
N ALA A 313 7.76 24.25 4.74
CA ALA A 313 6.69 24.62 5.67
C ALA A 313 5.41 23.77 5.50
N TYR A 314 5.10 23.34 4.28
CA TYR A 314 3.99 22.40 4.04
C TYR A 314 4.32 21.02 4.62
N LEU A 315 5.51 20.49 4.32
CA LEU A 315 5.95 19.17 4.77
C LEU A 315 6.15 19.11 6.29
N SER A 316 6.60 20.18 6.94
CA SER A 316 6.74 20.21 8.40
C SER A 316 5.38 20.09 9.10
N ARG A 317 4.33 20.68 8.53
CA ARG A 317 2.94 20.62 9.03
C ARG A 317 2.15 19.39 8.57
N LEU A 318 2.65 18.62 7.61
CA LEU A 318 1.98 17.42 7.15
C LEU A 318 1.93 16.38 8.28
N ASP A 319 0.71 15.99 8.65
CA ASP A 319 0.45 15.03 9.72
C ASP A 319 1.13 13.69 9.42
N SER A 320 1.69 13.05 10.45
CA SER A 320 2.37 11.76 10.33
C SER A 320 1.45 10.56 10.02
N LEU A 321 0.13 10.75 10.08
CA LEU A 321 -0.90 9.76 9.73
C LEU A 321 -1.68 10.19 8.48
N CYS A 322 -1.22 11.24 7.79
CA CYS A 322 -1.83 11.69 6.57
C CYS A 322 -1.71 10.62 5.48
N ASN A 323 -2.83 10.13 4.96
CA ASN A 323 -2.80 9.18 3.83
C ASN A 323 -3.53 9.71 2.59
N THR A 324 -4.34 10.75 2.75
CA THR A 324 -5.18 11.31 1.71
C THR A 324 -4.97 12.82 1.68
N ILE A 325 -4.70 13.36 0.49
CA ILE A 325 -4.67 14.80 0.26
C ILE A 325 -6.01 15.25 -0.31
N ASP A 326 -6.70 16.16 0.37
CA ASP A 326 -7.92 16.81 -0.11
C ASP A 326 -7.58 18.14 -0.80
N GLY A 327 -7.77 18.20 -2.11
CA GLY A 327 -7.42 19.34 -2.95
C GLY A 327 -6.16 19.11 -3.80
N LYS A 328 -5.52 20.19 -4.24
CA LYS A 328 -4.37 20.12 -5.15
C LYS A 328 -3.06 19.89 -4.38
N LEU A 329 -2.24 18.94 -4.82
CA LEU A 329 -0.84 18.80 -4.39
C LEU A 329 0.05 19.41 -5.47
N ILE A 330 0.66 20.56 -5.18
CA ILE A 330 1.32 21.40 -6.19
C ILE A 330 2.83 21.43 -5.95
N LEU A 331 3.61 20.96 -6.91
CA LEU A 331 5.07 21.11 -6.97
C LEU A 331 5.39 22.12 -8.06
N ARG A 332 5.75 23.36 -7.66
CA ARG A 332 6.00 24.45 -8.61
C ARG A 332 7.27 25.23 -8.26
N ASN A 333 8.02 25.62 -9.29
CA ASN A 333 9.21 26.49 -9.18
C ASN A 333 10.31 25.93 -8.24
N LEU A 334 10.44 24.60 -8.14
CA LEU A 334 11.43 23.97 -7.28
C LEU A 334 12.77 23.79 -7.99
N ASN A 335 13.85 24.31 -7.39
CA ASN A 335 15.23 24.08 -7.83
C ASN A 335 15.76 22.68 -7.47
N GLY A 336 15.07 22.00 -6.55
CA GLY A 336 15.35 20.66 -6.05
C GLY A 336 14.21 20.22 -5.13
N LEU A 337 14.13 18.94 -4.79
CA LEU A 337 13.14 18.46 -3.81
C LEU A 337 13.42 19.10 -2.44
N PRO A 338 12.41 19.66 -1.76
CA PRO A 338 12.60 20.23 -0.43
C PRO A 338 13.02 19.17 0.59
N PRO A 339 13.66 19.58 1.71
CA PRO A 339 13.95 18.65 2.80
C PRO A 339 12.66 18.00 3.31
N ASN A 340 12.76 16.77 3.81
CA ASN A 340 11.64 15.96 4.29
C ASN A 340 10.60 15.56 3.22
N ILE A 341 10.93 15.62 1.93
CA ILE A 341 10.04 15.17 0.85
C ILE A 341 9.56 13.72 1.05
N GLY A 342 10.35 12.88 1.73
CA GLY A 342 9.98 11.50 2.09
C GLY A 342 8.69 11.40 2.93
N LYS A 343 8.24 12.49 3.58
CA LYS A 343 6.92 12.54 4.21
C LYS A 343 5.76 12.38 3.22
N LEU A 344 5.96 12.53 1.92
CA LEU A 344 4.90 12.24 0.93
C LEU A 344 4.75 10.74 0.65
N ALA A 345 5.70 9.90 1.10
CA ALA A 345 5.61 8.46 0.90
C ALA A 345 4.44 7.79 1.63
N GLN A 346 3.82 8.45 2.61
CA GLN A 346 2.60 7.98 3.28
C GLN A 346 1.32 8.23 2.48
N ILE A 347 1.36 9.06 1.44
CA ILE A 347 0.17 9.43 0.66
C ILE A 347 -0.22 8.29 -0.28
N VAL A 348 -1.47 7.85 -0.14
CA VAL A 348 -2.12 6.78 -0.92
C VAL A 348 -3.13 7.35 -1.90
N LYS A 349 -3.76 8.47 -1.54
CA LYS A 349 -4.83 9.08 -2.33
C LYS A 349 -4.67 10.59 -2.43
N ILE A 350 -4.98 11.13 -3.60
CA ILE A 350 -5.18 12.57 -3.80
C ILE A 350 -6.62 12.78 -4.29
N SER A 351 -7.47 13.37 -3.45
CA SER A 351 -8.82 13.84 -3.78
C SER A 351 -8.73 15.25 -4.39
N GLY A 352 -8.15 15.34 -5.59
CA GLY A 352 -7.96 16.57 -6.33
C GLY A 352 -6.98 16.39 -7.50
N CYS A 353 -6.04 17.33 -7.61
CA CYS A 353 -5.08 17.38 -8.72
C CYS A 353 -3.64 17.21 -8.20
N LEU A 354 -2.85 16.39 -8.87
CA LEU A 354 -1.39 16.37 -8.75
C LEU A 354 -0.80 17.28 -9.83
N GLU A 355 -0.27 18.42 -9.42
CA GLU A 355 0.34 19.40 -10.33
C GLU A 355 1.87 19.42 -10.14
N VAL A 356 2.62 19.19 -11.21
CA VAL A 356 4.09 19.32 -11.25
C VAL A 356 4.47 20.27 -12.37
N SER A 357 4.73 21.54 -12.05
CA SER A 357 4.94 22.59 -13.05
C SER A 357 6.19 23.43 -12.83
N SER A 358 6.87 23.83 -13.90
CA SER A 358 7.97 24.82 -13.85
C SER A 358 9.12 24.47 -12.89
N ASN A 359 9.42 23.19 -12.68
CA ASN A 359 10.50 22.76 -11.78
C ASN A 359 11.84 22.57 -12.51
N TYR A 360 12.94 22.85 -11.83
CA TYR A 360 14.31 22.67 -12.33
C TYR A 360 14.99 21.42 -11.78
N GLY A 361 14.59 20.96 -10.59
CA GLY A 361 15.26 19.86 -9.88
C GLY A 361 14.33 18.77 -9.33
N VAL A 362 13.12 18.63 -9.90
CA VAL A 362 12.23 17.50 -9.62
C VAL A 362 12.45 16.45 -10.71
N PRO A 363 13.03 15.28 -10.40
CA PRO A 363 13.40 14.30 -11.42
C PRO A 363 12.21 13.49 -11.95
N ASP A 364 11.28 13.09 -11.09
CA ASP A 364 10.15 12.19 -11.41
C ASP A 364 9.13 12.16 -10.24
N PHE A 365 8.18 11.22 -10.25
CA PHE A 365 7.19 11.02 -9.17
C PHE A 365 7.61 10.05 -8.07
N SER A 366 8.89 9.63 -8.00
CA SER A 366 9.38 8.65 -7.00
C SER A 366 9.20 9.10 -5.54
N PHE A 367 8.91 10.38 -5.30
CA PHE A 367 8.55 10.91 -3.99
C PHE A 367 7.14 10.49 -3.49
N LEU A 368 6.32 9.85 -4.35
CA LEU A 368 4.99 9.32 -4.04
C LEU A 368 4.92 7.79 -4.28
N PRO A 369 5.80 6.98 -3.65
CA PRO A 369 5.93 5.55 -3.94
C PRO A 369 4.68 4.71 -3.61
N ASN A 370 3.78 5.22 -2.77
CA ASN A 370 2.56 4.53 -2.34
C ASN A 370 1.27 5.15 -2.88
N LEU A 371 1.34 6.10 -3.81
CA LEU A 371 0.14 6.72 -4.37
C LEU A 371 -0.61 5.71 -5.27
N GLU A 372 -1.83 5.36 -4.87
CA GLU A 372 -2.68 4.37 -5.55
C GLU A 372 -3.86 5.01 -6.30
N GLU A 373 -4.38 6.14 -5.82
CA GLU A 373 -5.56 6.79 -6.39
C GLU A 373 -5.40 8.30 -6.55
N ILE A 374 -5.85 8.84 -7.68
CA ILE A 374 -6.08 10.28 -7.86
C ILE A 374 -7.49 10.49 -8.38
N GLU A 375 -8.24 11.36 -7.73
CA GLU A 375 -9.63 11.67 -8.09
C GLU A 375 -9.80 13.19 -8.20
N ALA A 376 -9.79 13.71 -9.42
CA ALA A 376 -10.16 15.10 -9.67
C ALA A 376 -11.64 15.29 -9.36
N ASN A 377 -11.98 16.45 -8.79
CA ASN A 377 -13.38 16.82 -8.61
C ASN A 377 -13.95 17.28 -9.97
N ASP A 378 -15.23 17.02 -10.22
CA ASP A 378 -15.94 17.22 -11.50
C ASP A 378 -16.05 18.69 -11.98
N LYS A 379 -15.26 19.62 -11.45
CA LYS A 379 -15.20 20.98 -11.97
C LYS A 379 -14.44 20.95 -13.30
N GLU A 380 -15.11 21.41 -14.36
CA GLU A 380 -14.85 21.23 -15.80
C GLU A 380 -13.42 21.42 -16.33
N ASP A 381 -12.43 21.85 -15.54
CA ASP A 381 -11.08 22.19 -16.03
C ASP A 381 -9.92 21.59 -15.22
N ASP A 382 -10.17 20.80 -14.18
CA ASP A 382 -9.10 20.25 -13.34
C ASP A 382 -8.70 18.83 -13.78
N ALA A 383 -7.60 18.74 -14.54
CA ALA A 383 -6.92 17.46 -14.77
C ALA A 383 -6.52 16.80 -13.42
N ALA A 384 -6.66 15.49 -13.32
CA ALA A 384 -6.20 14.71 -12.17
C ALA A 384 -4.67 14.76 -12.06
N ILE A 385 -3.97 14.72 -13.19
CA ILE A 385 -2.51 14.89 -13.26
C ILE A 385 -2.19 15.98 -14.27
N LEU A 386 -1.42 16.99 -13.85
CA LEU A 386 -0.92 18.06 -14.70
C LEU A 386 0.59 18.18 -14.55
N VAL A 387 1.33 17.92 -15.62
CA VAL A 387 2.79 18.07 -15.67
C VAL A 387 3.17 19.02 -16.78
N GLY A 388 3.98 20.06 -16.54
CA GLY A 388 4.47 20.92 -17.63
C GLY A 388 5.59 21.90 -17.27
N GLY A 389 6.42 22.29 -18.23
CA GLY A 389 7.47 23.28 -18.01
C GLY A 389 8.61 22.83 -17.08
N ASN A 390 8.74 21.53 -16.82
CA ASN A 390 9.81 21.00 -15.96
C ASN A 390 11.08 20.70 -16.77
N ARG A 391 12.26 21.01 -16.22
CA ARG A 391 13.55 20.64 -16.82
C ARG A 391 13.99 19.28 -16.30
N LYS A 392 14.29 18.36 -17.22
CA LYS A 392 14.79 16.99 -16.93
C LYS A 392 13.81 16.11 -16.14
N PHE A 393 12.52 16.44 -16.12
CA PHE A 393 11.51 15.62 -15.47
C PHE A 393 11.19 14.40 -16.33
N LYS A 394 11.18 13.22 -15.72
CA LYS A 394 10.71 11.97 -16.29
C LYS A 394 9.40 11.58 -15.63
N ALA A 395 8.38 11.28 -16.42
CA ALA A 395 7.11 10.77 -15.90
C ALA A 395 7.25 9.30 -15.49
N GLU A 396 8.00 9.06 -14.42
CA GLU A 396 8.29 7.74 -13.83
C GLU A 396 7.92 7.77 -12.33
N GLY A 397 7.91 6.60 -11.67
CA GLY A 397 7.68 6.51 -10.22
C GLY A 397 6.22 6.32 -9.78
N LEU A 398 5.25 6.33 -10.69
CA LEU A 398 3.83 6.06 -10.41
C LEU A 398 3.49 4.56 -10.39
N ASN A 399 4.40 3.73 -9.89
CA ASN A 399 4.28 2.28 -9.99
C ASN A 399 3.18 1.67 -9.10
N ALA A 400 2.73 2.40 -8.07
CA ALA A 400 1.63 2.00 -7.21
C ALA A 400 0.26 2.47 -7.70
N LEU A 401 0.20 3.37 -8.70
CA LEU A 401 -1.03 4.02 -9.13
C LEU A 401 -1.95 3.00 -9.84
N LYS A 402 -3.16 2.82 -9.30
CA LYS A 402 -4.15 1.84 -9.76
C LYS A 402 -5.35 2.49 -10.45
N ARG A 403 -5.70 3.71 -10.07
CA ARG A 403 -6.90 4.40 -10.59
C ARG A 403 -6.70 5.90 -10.69
N ILE A 404 -7.13 6.47 -11.82
CA ILE A 404 -7.22 7.92 -12.02
C ILE A 404 -8.65 8.26 -12.46
N ARG A 405 -9.32 9.14 -11.73
CA ARG A 405 -10.59 9.76 -12.14
C ARG A 405 -10.33 11.20 -12.55
N GLY A 406 -10.38 11.47 -13.86
CA GLY A 406 -10.09 12.78 -14.45
C GLY A 406 -9.01 12.71 -15.53
N ASP A 407 -8.79 13.84 -16.19
CA ASP A 407 -7.84 13.93 -17.31
C ASP A 407 -6.37 13.86 -16.83
N VAL A 408 -5.49 13.35 -17.68
CA VAL A 408 -4.05 13.29 -17.47
C VAL A 408 -3.37 14.10 -18.57
N LEU A 409 -2.74 15.21 -18.19
CA LEU A 409 -2.09 16.14 -19.10
C LEU A 409 -0.60 16.19 -18.78
N ILE A 410 0.23 15.65 -19.66
CA ILE A 410 1.69 15.60 -19.48
C ILE A 410 2.38 16.31 -20.64
N TYR A 411 2.98 17.46 -20.33
CA TYR A 411 3.79 18.28 -21.20
C TYR A 411 5.28 18.10 -20.83
N THR A 412 6.09 17.63 -21.78
CA THR A 412 7.52 17.32 -21.57
C THR A 412 8.38 17.93 -22.67
N MET A 413 9.69 18.08 -22.48
CA MET A 413 10.57 18.64 -23.51
C MET A 413 10.98 17.58 -24.55
N LYS A 414 10.99 16.31 -24.16
CA LYS A 414 11.36 15.18 -25.02
C LYS A 414 10.37 14.04 -24.84
N GLU A 415 10.02 13.37 -25.92
CA GLU A 415 9.14 12.19 -25.84
C GLU A 415 9.72 11.09 -24.94
N SER A 416 11.05 10.93 -24.93
CA SER A 416 11.75 9.96 -24.08
C SER A 416 11.59 10.23 -22.58
N GLU A 417 11.10 11.40 -22.18
CA GLU A 417 10.79 11.73 -20.77
C GLU A 417 9.48 11.10 -20.29
N VAL A 418 8.67 10.52 -21.20
CA VAL A 418 7.50 9.72 -20.85
C VAL A 418 7.68 8.31 -21.43
N PRO A 419 8.25 7.37 -20.67
CA PRO A 419 8.48 6.01 -21.14
C PRO A 419 7.22 5.36 -21.74
N HIS A 420 7.40 4.50 -22.73
CA HIS A 420 6.28 3.84 -23.42
C HIS A 420 5.38 3.06 -22.44
N GLU A 421 5.98 2.35 -21.49
CA GLU A 421 5.26 1.61 -20.44
C GLU A 421 4.40 2.53 -19.57
N THR A 422 4.94 3.67 -19.12
CA THR A 422 4.16 4.68 -18.40
C THR A 422 2.99 5.19 -19.23
N ARG A 423 3.20 5.46 -20.53
CA ARG A 423 2.13 5.92 -21.43
C ARG A 423 0.99 4.93 -21.54
N MET A 424 1.32 3.65 -21.73
CA MET A 424 0.33 2.58 -21.83
C MET A 424 -0.43 2.42 -20.51
N ARG A 425 0.30 2.39 -19.39
CA ARG A 425 -0.29 2.26 -18.07
C ARG A 425 -1.25 3.41 -17.73
N LEU A 426 -0.86 4.66 -17.97
CA LEU A 426 -1.72 5.82 -17.70
C LEU A 426 -3.01 5.79 -18.51
N LYS A 427 -2.96 5.31 -19.77
CA LYS A 427 -4.15 5.12 -20.61
C LYS A 427 -5.06 4.02 -20.10
N GLU A 428 -4.49 2.97 -19.51
CA GLU A 428 -5.24 1.84 -18.97
C GLU A 428 -5.97 2.21 -17.67
N ILE A 429 -5.31 2.94 -16.76
CA ILE A 429 -5.83 3.19 -15.41
C ILE A 429 -6.65 4.48 -15.27
N THR A 430 -6.68 5.32 -16.31
CA THR A 430 -7.49 6.55 -16.29
C THR A 430 -8.91 6.33 -16.80
N GLN A 431 -9.85 7.04 -16.21
CA GLN A 431 -11.22 7.17 -16.72
C GLN A 431 -11.39 8.41 -17.63
N GLY A 432 -10.44 9.34 -17.60
CA GLY A 432 -10.43 10.55 -18.42
C GLY A 432 -9.59 10.43 -19.68
N ARG A 433 -9.31 11.57 -20.32
CA ARG A 433 -8.40 11.66 -21.46
C ARG A 433 -6.96 11.60 -20.98
N VAL A 434 -6.09 10.98 -21.79
CA VAL A 434 -4.63 11.06 -21.60
C VAL A 434 -4.02 11.80 -22.77
N LEU A 435 -3.45 12.97 -22.49
CA LEU A 435 -2.75 13.78 -23.48
C LEU A 435 -1.27 13.89 -23.10
N PHE A 436 -0.43 13.44 -24.02
CA PHE A 436 1.01 13.64 -23.98
C PHE A 436 1.38 14.64 -25.06
N SER A 437 2.03 15.74 -24.68
CA SER A 437 2.52 16.72 -25.65
C SER A 437 3.97 17.06 -25.37
N ASN A 438 4.70 17.36 -26.44
CA ASN A 438 5.99 17.99 -26.31
C ASN A 438 5.78 19.52 -26.18
N ASP A 439 6.40 20.17 -25.18
CA ASP A 439 6.40 21.63 -24.99
C ASP A 439 6.98 22.39 -26.20
N VAL A 440 7.65 21.69 -27.12
CA VAL A 440 8.35 22.27 -28.28
C VAL A 440 7.46 22.39 -29.53
N CYS A 441 6.17 22.09 -29.45
CA CYS A 441 5.23 22.29 -30.56
C CYS A 441 4.92 23.76 -30.82
N LYS A 442 5.93 24.51 -31.27
CA LYS A 442 5.76 25.92 -31.62
C LYS A 442 4.86 26.05 -32.83
N GLY A 443 3.99 27.04 -32.80
CA GLY A 443 3.28 27.55 -33.97
C GLY A 443 4.26 28.12 -34.99
N GLY A 444 3.79 28.26 -36.22
CA GLY A 444 4.52 28.84 -37.32
C GLY A 444 3.78 28.63 -38.63
N GLU A 445 4.43 29.08 -39.71
CA GLU A 445 3.95 28.85 -41.06
C GLU A 445 4.20 27.40 -41.50
N VAL A 446 3.13 26.75 -41.95
CA VAL A 446 3.12 25.35 -42.36
C VAL A 446 3.87 25.22 -43.68
N SER A 447 5.10 24.72 -43.56
CA SER A 447 5.99 24.33 -44.66
C SER A 447 6.46 22.90 -44.48
N GLU A 448 7.08 22.30 -45.48
CA GLU A 448 7.71 20.97 -45.33
C GLU A 448 8.75 20.96 -44.19
N GLN A 449 9.50 22.05 -44.03
CA GLN A 449 10.47 22.19 -42.94
C GLN A 449 9.81 22.25 -41.56
N TYR A 450 8.68 22.96 -41.44
CA TYR A 450 7.88 22.99 -40.22
C TYR A 450 7.36 21.58 -39.87
N LEU A 451 6.74 20.90 -40.84
CA LEU A 451 6.16 19.57 -40.65
C LEU A 451 7.21 18.48 -40.39
N ALA A 452 8.42 18.62 -40.96
CA ALA A 452 9.54 17.74 -40.66
C ALA A 452 9.99 17.86 -39.19
N LYS A 453 9.96 19.08 -38.63
CA LYS A 453 10.28 19.35 -37.21
C LYS A 453 9.14 18.99 -36.27
N LEU A 454 7.90 18.95 -36.77
CA LEU A 454 6.73 18.60 -35.98
C LEU A 454 6.83 17.13 -35.56
N SER A 455 6.86 16.91 -34.24
CA SER A 455 6.85 15.57 -33.66
C SER A 455 5.53 14.86 -33.97
N ASP A 456 5.59 13.53 -34.10
CA ASP A 456 4.39 12.70 -34.21
C ASP A 456 3.46 12.75 -33.00
N PHE A 457 3.91 13.36 -31.90
CA PHE A 457 3.19 13.54 -30.65
C PHE A 457 2.78 15.00 -30.41
N CYS A 458 2.74 15.79 -31.48
CA CYS A 458 2.33 17.18 -31.40
C CYS A 458 0.81 17.32 -31.30
N LEU A 459 0.28 17.21 -30.08
CA LEU A 459 -1.16 17.36 -29.81
C LEU A 459 -1.53 18.80 -29.50
N VAL A 460 -0.61 19.60 -28.96
CA VAL A 460 -0.85 21.00 -28.58
C VAL A 460 0.14 21.90 -29.28
N ILE A 461 -0.33 22.85 -30.10
CA ILE A 461 0.50 23.87 -30.74
C ILE A 461 0.47 25.14 -29.89
N VAL A 462 1.65 25.68 -29.60
CA VAL A 462 1.84 26.93 -28.83
C VAL A 462 2.31 28.03 -29.78
N GLY A 463 1.46 29.04 -30.01
CA GLY A 463 1.60 30.04 -31.05
C GLY A 463 0.65 29.79 -32.23
N ASP A 464 0.73 30.63 -33.26
CA ASP A 464 -0.18 30.58 -34.39
C ASP A 464 0.14 29.40 -35.33
N LEU A 465 -0.88 28.70 -35.80
CA LEU A 465 -0.73 27.74 -36.90
C LEU A 465 -1.16 28.43 -38.20
N ILE A 466 -0.19 28.72 -39.07
CA ILE A 466 -0.40 29.57 -40.25
C ILE A 466 -0.27 28.72 -41.52
N LEU A 467 -1.37 28.54 -42.25
CA LEU A 467 -1.41 27.94 -43.58
C LEU A 467 -1.61 29.05 -44.59
N ARG A 468 -0.53 29.53 -45.21
CA ARG A 468 -0.59 30.64 -46.15
C ARG A 468 -0.01 30.28 -47.52
N GLY A 469 -0.72 30.63 -48.59
CA GLY A 469 -0.17 30.57 -49.96
C GLY A 469 0.12 29.16 -50.49
N LEU A 470 -0.44 28.10 -49.90
CA LEU A 470 -0.13 26.72 -50.27
C LEU A 470 -0.77 26.36 -51.62
N LYS A 471 0.08 26.16 -52.63
CA LYS A 471 -0.31 25.69 -53.97
C LYS A 471 -0.43 24.17 -54.07
N GLU A 472 0.32 23.46 -53.24
CA GLU A 472 0.31 22.00 -53.11
C GLU A 472 0.34 21.62 -51.61
N ILE A 473 -0.09 20.41 -51.27
CA ILE A 473 -0.04 19.92 -49.90
C ILE A 473 1.40 19.50 -49.58
N PRO A 474 2.09 20.14 -48.61
CA PRO A 474 3.47 19.81 -48.27
C PRO A 474 3.60 18.38 -47.72
N LYS A 475 4.74 17.72 -47.93
CA LYS A 475 4.99 16.40 -47.32
C LYS A 475 4.93 16.48 -45.79
N GLY A 476 4.29 15.49 -45.16
CA GLY A 476 4.12 15.43 -43.70
C GLY A 476 2.87 16.12 -43.17
N PHE A 477 2.00 16.66 -44.04
CA PHE A 477 0.80 17.40 -43.66
C PHE A 477 -0.18 16.59 -42.79
N GLU A 478 -0.18 15.27 -42.94
CA GLU A 478 -0.98 14.34 -42.14
C GLU A 478 -0.66 14.38 -40.65
N LYS A 479 0.52 14.89 -40.24
CA LYS A 479 0.87 15.08 -38.83
C LYS A 479 -0.09 16.04 -38.11
N LEU A 480 -0.63 17.03 -38.83
CA LEU A 480 -1.61 17.98 -38.28
C LEU A 480 -2.93 17.31 -37.86
N LYS A 481 -3.25 16.11 -38.39
CA LYS A 481 -4.46 15.34 -38.01
C LYS A 481 -4.51 14.96 -36.54
N LYS A 482 -3.38 15.02 -35.84
CA LYS A 482 -3.24 14.67 -34.42
C LYS A 482 -3.43 15.88 -33.50
N VAL A 483 -3.39 17.12 -34.02
CA VAL A 483 -3.49 18.34 -33.22
C VAL A 483 -4.89 18.42 -32.60
N VAL A 484 -4.93 18.63 -31.28
CA VAL A 484 -6.14 18.73 -30.45
C VAL A 484 -6.34 20.16 -29.94
N ILE A 485 -5.26 20.88 -29.65
CA ILE A 485 -5.30 22.23 -29.06
C ILE A 485 -4.36 23.16 -29.82
N ILE A 486 -4.83 24.37 -30.12
CA ILE A 486 -3.99 25.48 -30.59
C ILE A 486 -4.09 26.62 -29.57
N ARG A 487 -2.96 26.96 -28.93
CA ARG A 487 -2.80 28.12 -28.04
C ARG A 487 -2.20 29.28 -28.85
N GLY A 488 -3.03 29.85 -29.72
CA GLY A 488 -2.73 30.89 -30.69
C GLY A 488 -3.86 30.96 -31.72
N SER A 489 -3.61 31.62 -32.85
CA SER A 489 -4.55 31.67 -33.97
C SER A 489 -4.37 30.49 -34.94
N LEU A 490 -5.47 29.98 -35.47
CA LEU A 490 -5.48 29.16 -36.68
C LEU A 490 -5.76 30.07 -37.89
N ILE A 491 -4.75 30.27 -38.74
CA ILE A 491 -4.82 31.16 -39.90
C ILE A 491 -4.73 30.32 -41.17
N VAL A 492 -5.74 30.36 -42.02
CA VAL A 492 -5.80 29.66 -43.32
C VAL A 492 -6.10 30.67 -44.41
N GLU A 493 -5.08 31.11 -45.13
CA GLU A 493 -5.15 32.27 -46.02
C GLU A 493 -4.49 32.07 -47.37
N GLY A 494 -5.15 32.44 -48.47
CA GLY A 494 -4.50 32.48 -49.79
C GLY A 494 -4.12 31.11 -50.37
N ASN A 495 -4.73 30.01 -49.94
CA ASN A 495 -4.35 28.67 -50.37
C ASN A 495 -5.17 28.19 -51.57
N THR A 496 -4.58 27.44 -52.49
CA THR A 496 -5.30 26.73 -53.57
C THR A 496 -5.37 25.21 -53.32
N ALA A 497 -4.44 24.67 -52.53
CA ALA A 497 -4.39 23.26 -52.17
C ALA A 497 -5.33 22.86 -51.02
N ILE A 498 -5.62 23.78 -50.09
CA ILE A 498 -6.45 23.50 -48.92
C ILE A 498 -7.94 23.63 -49.28
N LYS A 499 -8.65 22.50 -49.31
CA LYS A 499 -10.09 22.46 -49.66
C LYS A 499 -11.03 22.63 -48.48
N ASP A 500 -10.62 22.22 -47.28
CA ASP A 500 -11.37 22.37 -46.04
C ASP A 500 -10.43 22.23 -44.82
N LEU A 501 -10.98 22.21 -43.60
CA LEU A 501 -10.23 22.01 -42.35
C LEU A 501 -10.27 20.56 -41.84
N SER A 502 -10.65 19.58 -42.68
CA SER A 502 -10.74 18.17 -42.28
C SER A 502 -9.39 17.54 -41.92
N PHE A 503 -8.29 18.18 -42.33
CA PHE A 503 -6.95 17.80 -41.90
C PHE A 503 -6.71 18.06 -40.41
N LEU A 504 -7.54 18.86 -39.74
CA LEU A 504 -7.55 19.12 -38.29
C LEU A 504 -8.75 18.44 -37.60
N LYS A 505 -9.15 17.24 -38.06
CA LYS A 505 -10.35 16.53 -37.57
C LYS A 505 -10.40 16.23 -36.06
N ARG A 506 -9.31 16.41 -35.32
CA ARG A 506 -9.22 16.22 -33.86
C ARG A 506 -9.10 17.52 -33.08
N LEU A 507 -9.11 18.67 -33.76
CA LEU A 507 -8.98 19.97 -33.11
C LEU A 507 -10.23 20.24 -32.28
N GLU A 508 -10.05 20.34 -30.97
CA GLU A 508 -11.10 20.56 -29.98
C GLU A 508 -11.09 21.99 -29.45
N TYR A 509 -9.91 22.62 -29.33
CA TYR A 509 -9.76 23.93 -28.73
C TYR A 509 -8.85 24.86 -29.52
N ILE A 510 -9.28 26.10 -29.70
CA ILE A 510 -8.45 27.21 -30.16
C ILE A 510 -8.56 28.32 -29.13
N SER A 511 -7.44 28.86 -28.68
CA SER A 511 -7.44 29.94 -27.68
C SER A 511 -6.37 30.97 -27.98
N ASN A 512 -6.79 32.21 -28.21
CA ASN A 512 -5.92 33.35 -28.37
C ASN A 512 -6.39 34.56 -27.52
N PRO A 513 -6.31 34.48 -26.18
CA PRO A 513 -7.01 35.38 -25.27
C PRO A 513 -6.44 36.82 -25.18
N GLY A 514 -5.59 37.25 -26.11
CA GLY A 514 -4.98 38.58 -26.04
C GLY A 514 -4.42 39.11 -27.35
N ALA A 515 -4.85 38.59 -28.51
CA ALA A 515 -4.35 39.06 -29.79
C ALA A 515 -5.35 39.98 -30.49
N GLU A 516 -4.81 40.96 -31.22
CA GLU A 516 -5.56 41.83 -32.14
C GLU A 516 -6.16 41.06 -33.32
N GLN A 517 -5.72 39.82 -33.52
CA GLN A 517 -6.13 38.95 -34.62
C GLN A 517 -7.11 37.87 -34.14
N PRO A 518 -8.08 37.47 -34.99
CA PRO A 518 -9.06 36.45 -34.64
C PRO A 518 -8.40 35.11 -34.36
N SER A 519 -8.96 34.36 -33.42
CA SER A 519 -8.53 33.02 -33.05
C SER A 519 -8.67 32.03 -34.21
N LEU A 520 -9.68 32.22 -35.06
CA LEU A 520 -9.82 31.49 -36.32
C LEU A 520 -9.95 32.48 -37.48
N LYS A 521 -9.00 32.46 -38.41
CA LYS A 521 -9.02 33.25 -39.65
C LYS A 521 -9.02 32.34 -40.88
N VAL A 522 -10.02 32.47 -41.74
CA VAL A 522 -10.07 31.84 -43.06
C VAL A 522 -10.34 32.92 -44.10
N ALA A 523 -9.46 33.12 -45.07
CA ALA A 523 -9.64 34.17 -46.08
C ALA A 523 -8.94 33.85 -47.42
N ALA A 524 -9.46 34.33 -48.55
CA ALA A 524 -8.78 34.27 -49.85
C ALA A 524 -8.34 32.86 -50.30
N ASN A 525 -9.03 31.79 -49.88
CA ASN A 525 -8.70 30.42 -50.29
C ASN A 525 -9.52 30.00 -51.52
N GLU A 526 -8.87 29.42 -52.52
CA GLU A 526 -9.51 29.02 -53.77
C GLU A 526 -10.12 27.61 -53.70
N ASN A 527 -11.40 27.50 -54.05
CA ASN A 527 -12.19 26.27 -53.94
C ASN A 527 -12.25 25.71 -52.50
N PHE A 528 -12.20 26.58 -51.50
CA PHE A 528 -12.32 26.20 -50.10
C PHE A 528 -13.79 26.13 -49.68
N VAL A 529 -14.16 25.08 -48.97
CA VAL A 529 -15.48 24.92 -48.32
C VAL A 529 -15.24 24.69 -46.83
N LEU A 530 -15.90 25.48 -45.98
CA LEU A 530 -15.75 25.34 -44.54
C LEU A 530 -16.37 24.01 -44.09
N ASN A 531 -15.50 23.07 -43.73
CA ASN A 531 -15.85 21.75 -43.23
C ASN A 531 -14.71 21.19 -42.36
N GLY A 532 -14.97 20.12 -41.61
CA GLY A 532 -13.93 19.32 -40.95
C GLY A 532 -13.64 19.66 -39.49
N LEU A 533 -14.19 20.75 -38.93
CA LEU A 533 -14.04 21.13 -37.52
C LEU A 533 -15.06 20.47 -36.59
N LYS A 534 -15.47 19.21 -36.85
CA LYS A 534 -16.60 18.58 -36.12
C LYS A 534 -16.30 18.30 -34.64
N SER A 535 -15.02 18.31 -34.28
CA SER A 535 -14.56 18.09 -32.91
C SER A 535 -14.37 19.39 -32.13
N ILE A 536 -14.51 20.57 -32.76
CA ILE A 536 -14.27 21.83 -32.06
C ILE A 536 -15.33 22.01 -30.97
N GLN A 537 -14.87 22.15 -29.74
CA GLN A 537 -15.72 22.38 -28.58
C GLN A 537 -15.74 23.86 -28.23
N ARG A 538 -14.58 24.52 -28.32
CA ARG A 538 -14.44 25.91 -27.89
C ARG A 538 -13.40 26.69 -28.69
N ILE A 539 -13.75 27.92 -29.04
CA ILE A 539 -12.87 28.91 -29.67
C ILE A 539 -12.89 30.18 -28.80
N HIS A 540 -11.81 30.42 -28.07
CA HIS A 540 -11.67 31.63 -27.27
C HIS A 540 -11.14 32.79 -28.11
N GLY A 541 -11.98 33.77 -28.43
CA GLY A 541 -11.69 34.94 -29.25
C GLY A 541 -12.40 34.96 -30.62
N ASP A 542 -12.21 36.03 -31.38
CA ASP A 542 -12.99 36.29 -32.61
C ASP A 542 -12.78 35.24 -33.71
N VAL A 543 -13.79 35.12 -34.58
CA VAL A 543 -13.75 34.24 -35.76
C VAL A 543 -14.04 35.05 -37.02
N TYR A 544 -13.14 34.96 -38.00
CA TYR A 544 -13.27 35.61 -39.30
C TYR A 544 -13.19 34.58 -40.42
N VAL A 545 -14.23 34.51 -41.24
CA VAL A 545 -14.29 33.62 -42.41
C VAL A 545 -14.74 34.42 -43.64
N SER A 546 -13.93 34.41 -44.68
CA SER A 546 -14.23 35.01 -45.97
C SER A 546 -14.05 33.99 -47.10
N THR A 547 -15.07 33.82 -47.94
CA THR A 547 -15.11 32.84 -49.05
C THR A 547 -15.63 33.49 -50.33
N ARG A 548 -15.41 32.88 -51.50
CA ARG A 548 -15.88 33.43 -52.79
C ARG A 548 -17.38 33.27 -53.02
N LYS A 549 -17.99 32.22 -52.46
CA LYS A 549 -19.42 31.96 -52.57
C LYS A 549 -20.03 31.82 -51.18
N GLU A 550 -21.29 32.21 -51.03
CA GLU A 550 -22.01 32.00 -49.79
C GLU A 550 -22.14 30.51 -49.45
N THR A 551 -22.34 29.67 -50.48
CA THR A 551 -22.45 28.21 -50.36
C THR A 551 -21.20 27.53 -49.79
N ASP A 552 -20.05 28.20 -49.85
CA ASP A 552 -18.78 27.67 -49.33
C ASP A 552 -18.73 27.70 -47.79
N VAL A 553 -19.67 28.40 -47.15
CA VAL A 553 -19.87 28.36 -45.69
C VAL A 553 -21.28 27.86 -45.40
N PRO A 554 -21.50 26.52 -45.34
CA PRO A 554 -22.81 25.95 -45.08
C PRO A 554 -23.44 26.50 -43.79
N SER A 555 -24.76 26.69 -43.79
CA SER A 555 -25.51 27.26 -42.65
C SER A 555 -25.28 26.52 -41.33
N PHE A 556 -25.14 25.19 -41.40
CA PHE A 556 -24.75 24.35 -40.26
C PHE A 556 -23.46 24.85 -39.61
N TRP A 557 -22.41 25.10 -40.39
CA TRP A 557 -21.12 25.54 -39.87
C TRP A 557 -21.14 26.98 -39.36
N LYS A 558 -21.91 27.88 -40.00
CA LYS A 558 -22.14 29.24 -39.48
C LYS A 558 -22.71 29.18 -38.05
N SER A 559 -23.74 28.37 -37.84
CA SER A 559 -24.38 28.20 -36.53
C SER A 559 -23.46 27.51 -35.51
N TYR A 560 -22.81 26.43 -35.93
CA TYR A 560 -21.95 25.64 -35.05
C TYR A 560 -20.75 26.43 -34.55
N ILE A 561 -20.08 27.20 -35.41
CA ILE A 561 -18.95 28.06 -35.00
C ILE A 561 -19.40 29.20 -34.10
N LYS A 562 -20.56 29.82 -34.38
CA LYS A 562 -21.16 30.83 -33.50
C LYS A 562 -21.41 30.29 -32.09
N GLY A 563 -21.84 29.04 -31.96
CA GLY A 563 -22.05 28.40 -30.66
C GLY A 563 -20.75 27.96 -29.98
N ALA A 564 -19.69 27.68 -30.73
CA ALA A 564 -18.40 27.25 -30.20
C ALA A 564 -17.49 28.40 -29.76
N THR A 565 -17.76 29.64 -30.17
CA THR A 565 -16.92 30.80 -29.83
C THR A 565 -17.54 31.70 -28.77
N ASP A 566 -16.70 32.32 -27.94
CA ASP A 566 -17.10 33.41 -27.04
C ASP A 566 -16.81 34.80 -27.63
N GLY A 567 -16.24 34.88 -28.84
CA GLY A 567 -15.93 36.12 -29.55
C GLY A 567 -16.92 36.48 -30.66
N LYS A 568 -16.62 37.55 -31.40
CA LYS A 568 -17.42 37.98 -32.55
C LYS A 568 -17.16 37.08 -33.76
N THR A 569 -18.22 36.58 -34.39
CA THR A 569 -18.13 35.89 -35.67
C THR A 569 -18.42 36.82 -36.85
N THR A 570 -17.55 36.83 -37.85
CA THR A 570 -17.74 37.56 -39.11
C THR A 570 -17.63 36.60 -40.29
N PHE A 571 -18.66 36.56 -41.13
CA PHE A 571 -18.71 35.76 -42.36
C PHE A 571 -18.90 36.71 -43.55
N LEU A 572 -18.01 36.69 -44.54
CA LEU A 572 -18.04 37.57 -45.71
C LEU A 572 -17.93 36.79 -47.03
N VAL A 573 -18.62 37.27 -48.07
CA VAL A 573 -18.50 36.74 -49.43
C VAL A 573 -17.65 37.71 -50.26
N GLU A 574 -16.54 37.24 -50.83
CA GLU A 574 -15.63 38.06 -51.64
C GLU A 574 -16.32 38.53 -52.93
N GLY A 575 -16.29 39.84 -53.19
CA GLY A 575 -16.90 40.44 -54.39
C GLY A 575 -18.32 40.96 -54.18
N GLU A 576 -18.97 40.65 -53.05
CA GLU A 576 -20.09 41.47 -52.58
C GLU A 576 -19.51 42.77 -52.03
N THR A 577 -19.46 43.80 -52.88
CA THR A 577 -19.22 45.17 -52.45
C THR A 577 -20.20 45.43 -51.31
N THR A 578 -19.67 45.59 -50.10
CA THR A 578 -20.46 46.00 -48.94
C THR A 578 -21.07 47.35 -49.28
N ALA A 579 -22.30 47.34 -49.82
CA ALA A 579 -23.17 48.48 -49.70
C ALA A 579 -23.20 48.77 -48.20
N GLN A 580 -22.59 49.91 -47.82
CA GLN A 580 -22.63 50.38 -46.44
C GLN A 580 -24.06 50.21 -45.94
N PRO A 581 -24.27 49.63 -44.74
CA PRO A 581 -25.59 49.71 -44.14
C PRO A 581 -25.91 51.19 -43.98
N GLU A 582 -26.91 51.67 -44.74
CA GLU A 582 -27.50 52.97 -44.52
C GLU A 582 -27.81 53.07 -43.02
N LYS A 583 -27.27 54.13 -42.40
CA LYS A 583 -27.67 54.57 -41.07
C LYS A 583 -29.19 54.75 -41.09
N VAL A 584 -29.92 53.74 -40.61
CA VAL A 584 -31.31 53.90 -40.25
C VAL A 584 -31.34 54.88 -39.07
N LYS A 585 -31.75 56.10 -39.36
CA LYS A 585 -32.19 57.09 -38.37
C LYS A 585 -33.32 56.45 -37.55
N GLN A 586 -33.08 56.28 -36.25
CA GLN A 586 -34.16 56.16 -35.28
C GLN A 586 -34.74 57.56 -35.08
N ASP A 587 -35.95 57.78 -35.61
CA ASP A 587 -36.85 58.84 -35.15
C ASP A 587 -37.74 58.27 -34.04
N GLU A 588 -37.88 59.09 -33.00
CA GLU A 588 -38.80 58.97 -31.89
C GLU A 588 -40.26 58.99 -32.39
N THR A 589 -41.15 58.18 -31.81
CA THR A 589 -42.46 58.64 -31.28
C THR A 589 -43.12 57.51 -30.44
N ILE A 590 -43.16 57.75 -29.13
CA ILE A 590 -44.26 57.60 -28.15
C ILE A 590 -45.25 56.42 -28.28
N GLY A 591 -45.36 55.68 -27.16
CA GLY A 591 -46.53 54.88 -26.77
C GLY A 591 -46.42 54.45 -25.30
N GLU A 592 -47.01 55.25 -24.41
CA GLU A 592 -47.18 54.99 -22.97
C GLU A 592 -47.90 53.67 -22.67
N LEU A 593 -47.51 53.00 -21.57
CA LEU A 593 -48.41 52.67 -20.45
C LEU A 593 -47.66 51.96 -19.30
N ALA A 594 -47.42 52.76 -18.23
CA ALA A 594 -47.69 52.47 -16.82
C ALA A 594 -47.18 51.14 -16.17
N ARG A 595 -46.32 51.20 -15.15
CA ARG A 595 -46.65 51.49 -13.73
C ARG A 595 -45.48 51.17 -12.78
N ASP A 596 -45.26 52.11 -11.85
CA ASP A 596 -44.85 52.01 -10.44
C ASP A 596 -43.70 51.09 -10.00
N SER A 597 -42.61 51.71 -9.50
CA SER A 597 -42.46 51.91 -8.04
C SER A 597 -41.15 52.63 -7.71
N THR A 598 -41.29 53.84 -7.17
CA THR A 598 -40.28 54.69 -6.50
C THR A 598 -39.88 54.16 -5.13
N THR A 599 -38.59 54.30 -4.77
CA THR A 599 -38.05 55.05 -3.60
C THR A 599 -36.55 54.72 -3.47
N SER A 600 -35.62 55.62 -3.84
CA SER A 600 -35.16 56.85 -3.19
C SER A 600 -33.84 56.62 -2.44
N VAL A 601 -32.81 57.26 -2.98
CA VAL A 601 -31.46 57.45 -2.45
C VAL A 601 -31.50 58.33 -1.19
N ALA A 602 -30.61 58.05 -0.22
CA ALA A 602 -30.00 59.11 0.57
C ALA A 602 -28.57 58.71 0.98
N HIS A 603 -27.65 59.60 0.61
CA HIS A 603 -26.29 59.79 1.10
C HIS A 603 -26.22 59.86 2.64
N ASP A 604 -25.13 59.38 3.26
CA ASP A 604 -24.04 60.24 3.75
C ASP A 604 -23.08 59.55 4.76
N THR A 605 -21.81 59.95 4.63
CA THR A 605 -20.74 60.06 5.66
C THR A 605 -20.22 58.84 6.45
N GLU A 606 -18.90 58.60 6.28
CA GLU A 606 -18.01 58.02 7.29
C GLU A 606 -17.99 58.88 8.58
N PRO A 607 -17.65 58.30 9.75
CA PRO A 607 -16.27 58.44 10.22
C PRO A 607 -15.68 57.24 11.01
N HIS A 608 -14.35 57.24 11.08
CA HIS A 608 -13.45 56.46 11.93
C HIS A 608 -13.93 56.13 13.36
N ARG A 609 -13.64 54.91 13.85
CA ARG A 609 -12.70 54.62 14.98
C ARG A 609 -12.69 53.15 15.44
N ASN A 610 -11.47 52.60 15.48
CA ASN A 610 -10.80 51.77 16.49
C ASN A 610 -11.56 50.80 17.43
N ILE A 611 -11.04 49.56 17.42
CA ILE A 611 -10.61 48.70 18.55
C ILE A 611 -11.62 48.47 19.69
N VAL A 612 -12.08 47.22 19.86
CA VAL A 612 -12.08 46.49 21.15
C VAL A 612 -12.05 44.97 20.88
N GLU A 613 -11.06 44.29 21.47
CA GLU A 613 -11.00 42.84 21.65
C GLU A 613 -12.20 42.34 22.49
N SER A 614 -12.81 41.21 22.13
CA SER A 614 -13.56 40.42 23.11
C SER A 614 -13.10 38.97 23.10
N LYS A 615 -12.34 38.63 24.15
CA LYS A 615 -12.25 37.30 24.71
C LYS A 615 -13.62 36.97 25.29
N HIS A 616 -14.20 35.84 24.92
CA HIS A 616 -15.04 35.10 25.86
C HIS A 616 -14.83 33.60 25.70
N SER A 617 -14.16 33.06 26.72
CA SER A 617 -14.28 31.66 27.10
C SER A 617 -15.66 31.44 27.72
N SER A 618 -16.30 30.32 27.44
CA SER A 618 -17.21 29.71 28.40
C SER A 618 -17.08 28.19 28.34
N ASN A 619 -16.72 27.67 29.51
CA ASN A 619 -16.79 26.28 29.88
C ASN A 619 -18.22 25.75 29.73
N PHE A 620 -18.37 24.53 29.23
CA PHE A 620 -19.53 23.70 29.54
C PHE A 620 -19.05 22.27 29.84
N ARG A 621 -19.27 21.86 31.09
CA ARG A 621 -19.04 20.50 31.61
C ARG A 621 -20.28 20.12 32.42
N GLN A 622 -20.54 18.81 32.45
CA GLN A 622 -21.55 18.06 33.21
C GLN A 622 -22.92 17.94 32.54
N GLN A 623 -23.66 16.83 32.63
CA GLN A 623 -23.42 15.44 33.05
C GLN A 623 -24.68 14.65 32.61
N HIS A 624 -24.50 13.33 32.42
CA HIS A 624 -25.46 12.22 32.52
C HIS A 624 -26.95 12.39 32.13
N ASN A 625 -27.44 11.51 31.26
CA ASN A 625 -28.33 10.43 31.71
C ASN A 625 -28.42 9.28 30.71
N SER A 626 -28.39 8.07 31.28
CA SER A 626 -28.75 6.79 30.68
C SER A 626 -30.27 6.64 30.66
N VAL A 627 -30.77 5.74 29.80
CA VAL A 627 -31.73 4.65 30.11
C VAL A 627 -32.35 4.11 28.80
N TYR A 628 -32.15 2.80 28.59
CA TYR A 628 -32.94 1.80 27.87
C TYR A 628 -33.92 2.17 26.75
N SER A 629 -33.79 1.45 25.62
CA SER A 629 -34.88 0.61 25.11
C SER A 629 -34.36 -0.58 24.31
N ARG A 630 -35.08 -1.69 24.43
CA ARG A 630 -34.75 -3.08 24.08
C ARG A 630 -35.82 -3.55 23.09
N LYS A 631 -35.41 -4.42 22.15
CA LYS A 631 -36.20 -5.35 21.29
C LYS A 631 -36.54 -4.88 19.86
N GLN A 632 -35.99 -5.59 18.87
CA GLN A 632 -36.61 -6.62 18.00
C GLN A 632 -35.58 -6.97 16.89
N PHE A 633 -34.91 -8.14 16.88
CA PHE A 633 -35.27 -9.48 16.38
C PHE A 633 -35.50 -9.63 14.85
N ILE A 634 -35.01 -10.76 14.32
CA ILE A 634 -34.97 -11.32 12.94
C ILE A 634 -33.65 -10.98 12.20
N SER A 635 -32.67 -11.84 11.93
CA SER A 635 -32.51 -13.29 11.59
C SER A 635 -32.16 -13.50 10.10
N TRP A 636 -31.15 -14.37 9.88
CA TRP A 636 -30.69 -15.06 8.64
C TRP A 636 -29.66 -14.35 7.74
N PHE A 637 -28.56 -14.96 7.27
CA PHE A 637 -28.20 -16.38 7.05
C PHE A 637 -26.69 -16.67 7.22
N CYS A 638 -26.36 -17.89 7.69
CA CYS A 638 -25.07 -18.57 7.50
C CYS A 638 -25.11 -19.45 6.24
N THR A 639 -24.00 -19.62 5.52
CA THR A 639 -23.57 -20.96 5.05
C THR A 639 -22.10 -21.01 4.61
N ILE A 640 -21.31 -21.84 5.29
CA ILE A 640 -20.12 -22.55 4.78
C ILE A 640 -20.34 -24.02 5.16
N GLY A 641 -20.00 -24.95 4.27
CA GLY A 641 -19.39 -26.21 4.70
C GLY A 641 -20.13 -27.51 4.37
N CYS A 642 -19.59 -28.16 3.34
CA CYS A 642 -19.19 -29.57 3.30
C CYS A 642 -20.13 -30.65 3.84
N ALA A 643 -20.65 -31.42 2.88
CA ALA A 643 -21.14 -32.78 3.07
C ALA A 643 -19.98 -33.74 3.40
N GLY A 644 -20.14 -34.51 4.47
CA GLY A 644 -19.27 -35.62 4.85
C GLY A 644 -20.09 -36.66 5.60
N TYR A 645 -20.21 -37.83 4.96
CA TYR A 645 -20.96 -39.03 5.36
C TYR A 645 -20.69 -39.49 6.81
N LEU A 646 -21.76 -39.88 7.52
CA LEU A 646 -21.71 -40.93 8.55
C LEU A 646 -23.10 -41.56 8.70
N GLN A 647 -23.19 -42.83 8.29
CA GLN A 647 -24.29 -43.73 8.59
C GLN A 647 -24.21 -44.13 10.08
N THR A 648 -25.32 -44.02 10.80
CA THR A 648 -25.54 -44.74 12.06
C THR A 648 -26.85 -45.51 11.98
N SER A 649 -26.75 -46.82 12.11
CA SER A 649 -27.85 -47.74 12.34
C SER A 649 -28.40 -47.59 13.76
N SER A 650 -29.72 -47.51 13.83
CA SER A 650 -30.58 -47.40 14.99
C SER A 650 -30.84 -48.73 15.72
N ASN A 651 -31.30 -48.57 16.97
CA ASN A 651 -32.19 -49.44 17.78
C ASN A 651 -31.52 -50.51 18.67
N ALA A 652 -31.92 -50.72 19.95
CA ALA A 652 -33.13 -50.30 20.66
C ALA A 652 -33.03 -50.45 22.20
N ARG A 653 -33.98 -49.78 22.89
CA ARG A 653 -34.69 -50.11 24.17
C ARG A 653 -33.96 -49.82 25.50
N VAL A 654 -34.57 -49.18 26.51
CA VAL A 654 -35.87 -48.48 26.75
C VAL A 654 -35.56 -47.24 27.58
#